data_AF-A0A8C0YTT3-F1
#
_entry.id   AF-A0A8C0YTT3-F1
#
_cell.length_a   1.000
_cell.length_b   1.000
_cell.length_c   1.000
_cell.angle_alpha   90.00
_cell.angle_beta   90.00
_cell.angle_gamma   90.00
#
_symmetry.space_group_name_H-M   'P 1'
#
loop_
_entity.id
_entity.type
_entity.pdbx_description
1 polymer ?
#
loop_
_entity_poly.entity_id
_entity_poly.type
_entity_poly.pdbx_seq_one_letter_code
_entity_poly.pdbx_strand_id
1 'polypeptide(L)'
;MPWVLAVRRRRGGEDVTTYKIKMNENKPGASQNLACVFCRKNDDCPNKYGEKKTNEKWNITVHYYCLLMSSGIWQRGKEEEGVYGFLIEDIRKEVNRASKLKCSICKKTGASIGCVAPRCKRSYHFPCGLQRECIFQFTGNFASFCWKHRPVQIITSNNYRDSMPCTICLEFIEPIPSYSILRSPCCKNAWFHRDCLQVQAINAGVFFFRCTICNNSDIFQKEMLRMGIHIPEKDASWELEENAYQELLQHYEHCDVRRCRCKEGRDYNEPDSKWEIKRCQCCGSSGTHLACSSLRSWEQNWECLECRGILYNSEDFQKAKKHSLPNTNNVGITDCLLEESSPKLPRQSPGAQHKDLLRQGSKYRRDISTIIMELGFQIKKKTKRLWINKANIWNSALDGFRNQNFNPSHTIEVAYVNENDNFGREHPGSKQEFLCLLMQHLENSPVFEGSLSKNLSLNSRALEENLYYEAGKILAISLVHGGPSPGFFSKTLFNCLVYGPENTQPILDDVSDFDVAQMIIRVNTATNVADLNSVVNECYNYLELIGCLRIITSLSDKYRLAEDILVYHVIKRVQAPFESFKQGLKTLGVLEKIQTYPEAFYSIFCHKPENLSAKVLSDLFTVCTLSDVQALGFWNNYLQAVEVALKRMLNFNVPHVKNSTGEPVWKVLIYDRFGQDIISPLLSVKELRDMGITLHLLLHSDRDPIPDVPAVYFVMPTEENIDRMCQDLRNQLYESYYLNFISAISRSKLEDIANAALAASAVTQVAKVFDQYLNFITLEDDMFVLCNQNKELVSYRAINRPDITDTEMETVMDTIVDSLFCFFVTLGAVPIIRCSRGTAAEMVAVKLDKKLRENLRDARNSLFTGDTLGAGQFSFQRPLLVLVDRNIDLATPLHHTWTYQALVHDVLDFHLNRVNLEESSGVENSPAGARPKRKNKKSYDLTPVDKFWQKHKGSPFPEVAESVQQELESYRAQEDEVKRLKSIMGLEGEDEGAISMLSDNTAKLTSAVSSLPELLEKKRLIDLHTNVATAVLEHIKARKLDVYFEYEEKIMSKTTLDKSLLDIISDPDAGTPEDKMRLFLIYYISAQQAPSEADLEQYKKALTDAGCNLNPLQYIKQWNLLSRVMNTGSQFVMEGVKNLVLKQQNLPVTRILDNLMEMKSNPETDDYRYFDPKMLRGNDSSVPRNKNPFQEAIVFVVGGGNYIEYQNLVDYIKGKQGKHILYGCSELFNATQFIKQLSQLGQK
;
A
#
# COMPACT_ATOMS: atom_id res chain seq x y z
N MET A 1 2.67 4.79 -14.71
CA MET A 1 3.08 5.66 -15.84
C MET A 1 2.57 7.12 -15.66
N PRO A 2 3.07 7.92 -14.70
CA PRO A 2 2.59 9.31 -14.56
C PRO A 2 3.41 10.35 -15.38
N TRP A 3 4.69 10.06 -15.67
CA TRP A 3 5.61 11.01 -16.32
C TRP A 3 5.44 11.18 -17.84
N VAL A 4 4.78 10.24 -18.52
CA VAL A 4 4.52 10.32 -19.98
C VAL A 4 3.63 11.55 -20.30
N LEU A 5 2.76 11.95 -19.36
CA LEU A 5 1.89 13.13 -19.52
C LEU A 5 2.62 14.46 -19.31
N ALA A 6 3.71 14.51 -18.53
CA ALA A 6 4.47 15.74 -18.27
C ALA A 6 5.31 16.19 -19.48
N VAL A 7 5.78 15.25 -20.32
CA VAL A 7 6.55 15.58 -21.53
C VAL A 7 5.66 16.17 -22.65
N ARG A 8 4.34 15.93 -22.58
CA ARG A 8 3.34 16.47 -23.51
C ARG A 8 3.25 18.01 -23.48
N ARG A 9 3.68 18.67 -22.39
CA ARG A 9 3.65 20.14 -22.24
C ARG A 9 4.72 20.90 -23.03
N ARG A 10 5.65 20.25 -23.75
CA ARG A 10 6.79 20.94 -24.43
C ARG A 10 6.88 20.79 -25.95
N ARG A 11 6.02 20.01 -26.62
CA ARG A 11 6.09 19.82 -28.08
C ARG A 11 4.70 19.77 -28.71
N GLY A 12 4.48 20.73 -29.60
CA GLY A 12 3.32 20.93 -30.47
C GLY A 12 3.62 22.18 -31.32
N GLY A 13 4.27 21.98 -32.48
CA GLY A 13 4.69 23.01 -33.44
C GLY A 13 3.60 23.31 -34.50
N GLU A 14 3.79 24.17 -35.50
CA GLU A 14 4.98 24.78 -36.11
C GLU A 14 4.58 26.10 -36.82
N ASP A 15 5.46 27.10 -36.87
CA ASP A 15 5.83 27.70 -38.15
C ASP A 15 7.15 28.48 -38.04
N VAL A 16 8.02 28.28 -39.01
CA VAL A 16 9.32 28.95 -39.15
C VAL A 16 9.09 30.37 -39.64
N THR A 17 8.84 31.31 -38.72
CA THR A 17 9.08 32.74 -38.98
C THR A 17 9.77 33.40 -37.78
N THR A 18 10.84 34.09 -38.11
CA THR A 18 11.68 34.92 -37.25
C THR A 18 10.86 35.86 -36.34
N TYR A 19 10.81 35.58 -35.03
CA TYR A 19 10.41 36.58 -34.04
C TYR A 19 11.50 36.79 -33.00
N LYS A 20 12.17 37.94 -33.18
CA LYS A 20 12.98 38.64 -32.19
C LYS A 20 12.25 38.63 -30.84
N ILE A 21 12.89 38.09 -29.81
CA ILE A 21 12.57 38.46 -28.43
C ILE A 21 12.92 39.95 -28.32
N LYS A 22 11.89 40.82 -28.31
CA LYS A 22 12.06 42.22 -27.92
C LYS A 22 12.43 42.22 -26.43
N MET A 23 13.62 42.73 -26.17
CA MET A 23 14.08 43.15 -24.86
C MET A 23 13.04 44.10 -24.24
N ASN A 24 12.69 43.85 -22.98
CA ASN A 24 12.28 44.95 -22.12
C ASN A 24 13.57 45.47 -21.47
N GLU A 25 13.99 46.65 -21.92
CA GLU A 25 15.15 47.36 -21.42
C GLU A 25 14.83 48.03 -20.07
N ASN A 26 15.88 48.06 -19.25
CA ASN A 26 16.21 49.01 -18.18
C ASN A 26 15.69 48.75 -16.76
N LYS A 27 16.53 48.11 -15.94
CA LYS A 27 17.50 48.81 -15.05
C LYS A 27 18.59 47.85 -14.48
N PRO A 28 19.73 48.38 -13.97
CA PRO A 28 21.06 47.98 -14.42
C PRO A 28 21.82 47.07 -13.45
N GLY A 29 22.55 46.10 -14.01
CA GLY A 29 23.48 45.20 -13.32
C GLY A 29 24.00 44.13 -14.29
N ALA A 30 24.69 44.56 -15.36
CA ALA A 30 25.10 43.67 -16.45
C ALA A 30 26.26 42.75 -16.06
N SER A 31 25.97 41.45 -15.88
CA SER A 31 26.95 40.38 -16.13
C SER A 31 27.08 40.21 -17.65
N GLN A 32 28.27 40.40 -18.20
CA GLN A 32 28.53 40.26 -19.63
C GLN A 32 28.28 38.82 -20.08
N ASN A 33 27.40 38.62 -21.05
CA ASN A 33 27.06 37.28 -21.57
C ASN A 33 28.19 36.74 -22.47
N LEU A 34 29.26 36.24 -21.84
CA LEU A 34 30.50 35.80 -22.49
C LEU A 34 30.32 34.55 -23.37
N ALA A 35 31.10 34.46 -24.45
CA ALA A 35 31.07 33.35 -25.41
C ALA A 35 31.79 32.11 -24.87
N CYS A 36 31.27 30.92 -25.18
CA CYS A 36 31.98 29.68 -24.89
C CYS A 36 33.28 29.58 -25.71
N VAL A 37 34.43 29.34 -25.05
CA VAL A 37 35.74 29.32 -25.72
C VAL A 37 35.91 28.19 -26.75
N PHE A 38 35.14 27.10 -26.62
CA PHE A 38 35.18 25.97 -27.56
C PHE A 38 34.30 26.18 -28.78
N CYS A 39 33.02 26.51 -28.59
CA CYS A 39 32.06 26.61 -29.69
C CYS A 39 31.84 28.03 -30.21
N ARG A 40 32.35 29.04 -29.50
CA ARG A 40 32.23 30.48 -29.80
C ARG A 40 30.78 30.98 -29.87
N LYS A 41 29.83 30.24 -29.29
CA LYS A 41 28.44 30.65 -29.16
C LYS A 41 28.19 31.26 -27.79
N ASN A 42 27.26 32.22 -27.76
CA ASN A 42 26.78 32.84 -26.52
C ASN A 42 25.56 32.11 -25.95
N ASP A 43 24.86 31.31 -26.77
CA ASP A 43 23.67 30.52 -26.42
C ASP A 43 23.85 29.80 -25.09
N ASP A 44 22.91 29.94 -24.16
CA ASP A 44 22.89 29.19 -22.90
C ASP A 44 21.67 28.25 -22.91
N CYS A 45 21.92 26.98 -23.19
CA CYS A 45 20.87 25.96 -23.25
C CYS A 45 21.40 24.68 -22.58
N PRO A 46 21.22 24.53 -21.25
CA PRO A 46 21.77 23.42 -20.48
C PRO A 46 21.38 22.05 -21.03
N ASN A 47 20.14 21.90 -21.51
CA ASN A 47 19.64 20.63 -22.09
C ASN A 47 20.33 20.26 -23.41
N LYS A 48 20.91 21.22 -24.14
CA LYS A 48 21.50 21.00 -25.47
C LYS A 48 23.02 21.01 -25.44
N TYR A 49 23.63 21.85 -24.60
CA TYR A 49 25.09 22.07 -24.57
C TYR A 49 25.72 21.75 -23.20
N GLY A 50 24.93 21.33 -22.22
CA GLY A 50 25.36 21.23 -20.83
C GLY A 50 25.40 22.60 -20.16
N GLU A 51 25.52 22.61 -18.83
CA GLU A 51 25.56 23.86 -18.07
C GLU A 51 26.69 24.79 -18.56
N LYS A 52 26.38 26.08 -18.70
CA LYS A 52 27.37 27.10 -19.07
C LYS A 52 28.04 27.60 -17.81
N LYS A 53 29.34 27.34 -17.66
CA LYS A 53 30.13 27.78 -16.51
C LYS A 53 31.08 28.90 -16.91
N THR A 54 31.11 29.94 -16.10
CA THR A 54 32.09 31.04 -16.20
C THR A 54 32.98 31.01 -14.97
N ASN A 55 34.28 30.87 -15.19
CA ASN A 55 35.27 31.02 -14.12
C ASN A 55 35.77 32.48 -14.14
N GLU A 56 35.30 33.28 -13.19
CA GLU A 56 35.59 34.73 -13.12
C GLU A 56 37.08 35.03 -12.90
N LYS A 57 37.76 34.20 -12.10
CA LYS A 57 39.20 34.35 -11.77
C LYS A 57 40.09 34.28 -13.01
N TRP A 58 39.67 33.55 -14.04
CA TRP A 58 40.47 33.33 -15.25
C TRP A 58 39.78 33.80 -16.54
N ASN A 59 38.61 34.44 -16.41
CA ASN A 59 37.77 34.95 -17.50
C ASN A 59 37.53 33.93 -18.63
N ILE A 60 37.20 32.68 -18.26
CA ILE A 60 36.91 31.60 -19.21
C ILE A 60 35.47 31.15 -19.02
N THR A 61 34.74 31.13 -20.14
CA THR A 61 33.37 30.60 -20.21
C THR A 61 33.34 29.38 -21.10
N VAL A 62 32.74 28.28 -20.63
CA VAL A 62 32.62 27.01 -21.34
C VAL A 62 31.21 26.44 -21.21
N HIS A 63 30.74 25.76 -22.26
CA HIS A 63 29.62 24.83 -22.15
C HIS A 63 30.15 23.47 -21.70
N TYR A 64 29.51 22.86 -20.70
CA TYR A 64 29.98 21.61 -20.12
C TYR A 64 30.14 20.48 -21.15
N TYR A 65 29.20 20.27 -22.07
CA TYR A 65 29.36 19.22 -23.09
C TYR A 65 30.39 19.57 -24.17
N CYS A 66 30.66 20.86 -24.42
CA CYS A 66 31.77 21.24 -25.30
C CYS A 66 33.12 20.90 -24.66
N LEU A 67 33.24 21.07 -23.34
CA LEU A 67 34.42 20.71 -22.56
C LEU A 67 34.57 19.19 -22.47
N LEU A 68 33.52 18.50 -22.01
CA LEU A 68 33.50 17.06 -21.75
C LEU A 68 33.81 16.22 -23.00
N MET A 69 33.29 16.61 -24.17
CA MET A 69 33.49 15.83 -25.41
C MET A 69 34.76 16.21 -26.19
N SER A 70 35.57 17.14 -25.68
CA SER A 70 36.80 17.58 -26.37
C SER A 70 37.87 16.48 -26.35
N SER A 71 38.44 16.17 -27.51
CA SER A 71 39.25 14.94 -27.68
C SER A 71 40.67 15.00 -27.09
N GLY A 72 41.10 16.14 -26.53
CA GLY A 72 42.46 16.33 -26.03
C GLY A 72 42.54 16.83 -24.59
N ILE A 73 41.50 16.61 -23.80
CA ILE A 73 41.44 17.06 -22.40
C ILE A 73 40.95 15.94 -21.47
N TRP A 74 41.47 15.94 -20.25
CA TRP A 74 41.22 14.93 -19.22
C TRP A 74 40.88 15.63 -17.90
N GLN A 75 39.92 15.07 -17.15
CA GLN A 75 39.54 15.57 -15.83
C GLN A 75 40.52 14.99 -14.80
N ARG A 76 41.49 15.80 -14.33
CA ARG A 76 42.56 15.36 -13.40
C ARG A 76 42.55 16.08 -12.05
N GLY A 77 41.78 17.15 -11.92
CA GLY A 77 41.60 17.89 -10.67
C GLY A 77 40.44 17.35 -9.83
N LYS A 78 40.36 17.80 -8.58
CA LYS A 78 39.20 17.55 -7.70
C LYS A 78 37.96 18.29 -8.19
N GLU A 79 36.76 17.90 -7.74
CA GLU A 79 35.50 18.50 -8.22
C GLU A 79 35.45 20.03 -8.06
N GLU A 80 36.00 20.56 -6.96
CA GLU A 80 36.10 21.99 -6.66
C GLU A 80 37.19 22.75 -7.46
N GLU A 81 38.08 22.05 -8.16
CA GLU A 81 39.20 22.67 -8.89
C GLU A 81 38.87 22.93 -10.37
N GLY A 82 39.19 24.14 -10.86
CA GLY A 82 39.03 24.49 -12.28
C GLY A 82 37.57 24.66 -12.71
N VAL A 83 37.11 23.83 -13.65
CA VAL A 83 35.69 23.71 -14.04
C VAL A 83 35.32 22.24 -13.95
N TYR A 84 34.65 21.81 -12.88
CA TYR A 84 34.34 20.40 -12.59
C TYR A 84 35.57 19.48 -12.68
N GLY A 85 36.67 19.80 -12.02
CA GLY A 85 37.91 19.01 -12.07
C GLY A 85 38.71 19.09 -13.39
N PHE A 86 38.24 19.84 -14.39
CA PHE A 86 39.06 20.20 -15.55
C PHE A 86 39.93 21.41 -15.21
N LEU A 87 41.25 21.20 -15.13
CA LEU A 87 42.21 22.25 -14.81
C LEU A 87 42.24 23.32 -15.89
N ILE A 88 42.30 24.59 -15.47
CA ILE A 88 42.26 25.75 -16.38
C ILE A 88 43.38 25.72 -17.42
N GLU A 89 44.57 25.25 -17.04
CA GLU A 89 45.70 25.11 -17.96
C GLU A 89 45.42 24.12 -19.09
N ASP A 90 44.76 23.00 -18.77
CA ASP A 90 44.42 21.96 -19.73
C ASP A 90 43.29 22.42 -20.66
N ILE A 91 42.32 23.18 -20.14
CA ILE A 91 41.31 23.87 -20.94
C ILE A 91 41.97 24.82 -21.96
N ARG A 92 42.96 25.62 -21.53
CA ARG A 92 43.69 26.53 -22.44
C ARG A 92 44.51 25.78 -23.49
N LYS A 93 45.20 24.70 -23.11
CA LYS A 93 45.94 23.84 -24.05
C LYS A 93 45.02 23.23 -25.10
N GLU A 94 43.86 22.76 -24.68
CA GLU A 94 42.87 22.14 -25.57
C GLU A 94 42.23 23.18 -26.52
N VAL A 95 41.90 24.38 -26.02
CA VAL A 95 41.45 25.48 -26.88
C VAL A 95 42.52 25.85 -27.92
N ASN A 96 43.79 25.89 -27.52
CA ASN A 96 44.91 26.16 -28.44
C ASN A 96 45.07 25.06 -29.49
N ARG A 97 44.92 23.78 -29.11
CA ARG A 97 44.93 22.65 -30.07
C ARG A 97 43.76 22.75 -31.03
N ALA A 98 42.55 22.95 -30.51
CA ALA A 98 41.32 23.07 -31.28
C ALA A 98 41.36 24.27 -32.25
N SER A 99 42.04 25.36 -31.90
CA SER A 99 42.20 26.54 -32.76
C SER A 99 42.88 26.23 -34.11
N LYS A 100 43.73 25.18 -34.16
CA LYS A 100 44.42 24.72 -35.37
C LYS A 100 43.54 23.80 -36.23
N LEU A 101 42.41 23.33 -35.70
CA LEU A 101 41.49 22.41 -36.36
C LEU A 101 40.28 23.16 -36.93
N LYS A 102 39.99 22.91 -38.21
CA LYS A 102 38.82 23.46 -38.89
C LYS A 102 37.64 22.50 -38.78
N CYS A 103 36.49 23.01 -38.35
CA CYS A 103 35.25 22.26 -38.29
C CYS A 103 34.85 21.80 -39.70
N SER A 104 34.59 20.50 -39.84
CA SER A 104 34.19 19.88 -41.11
C SER A 104 32.82 20.39 -41.61
N ILE A 105 32.04 21.02 -40.73
CA ILE A 105 30.65 21.47 -40.96
C ILE A 105 30.61 22.97 -41.25
N CYS A 106 30.98 23.82 -40.29
CA CYS A 106 30.92 25.28 -40.44
C CYS A 106 32.20 25.90 -41.02
N LYS A 107 33.26 25.10 -41.23
CA LYS A 107 34.58 25.50 -41.76
C LYS A 107 35.38 26.49 -40.90
N LYS A 108 34.84 26.94 -39.76
CA LYS A 108 35.54 27.79 -38.79
C LYS A 108 36.51 26.98 -37.92
N THR A 109 37.54 27.63 -37.41
CA THR A 109 38.55 27.06 -36.48
C THR A 109 37.97 26.82 -35.08
N GLY A 110 38.64 26.01 -34.24
CA GLY A 110 38.21 25.73 -32.87
C GLY A 110 37.49 24.38 -32.70
N ALA A 111 37.59 23.48 -33.68
CA ALA A 111 36.88 22.20 -33.65
C ALA A 111 37.59 21.18 -32.75
N SER A 112 37.24 21.16 -31.46
CA SER A 112 37.89 20.32 -30.44
C SER A 112 37.52 18.84 -30.50
N ILE A 113 36.42 18.47 -31.16
CA ILE A 113 35.91 17.09 -31.15
C ILE A 113 36.21 16.38 -32.47
N GLY A 114 36.88 15.23 -32.39
CA GLY A 114 37.20 14.35 -33.52
C GLY A 114 36.27 13.14 -33.61
N CYS A 115 36.10 12.61 -34.84
CA CYS A 115 35.45 11.32 -35.03
C CYS A 115 36.40 10.17 -34.66
N VAL A 116 35.95 9.24 -33.81
CA VAL A 116 36.74 8.09 -33.31
C VAL A 116 37.00 7.03 -34.39
N ALA A 117 36.21 7.01 -35.48
CA ALA A 117 36.32 5.97 -36.50
C ALA A 117 37.72 5.94 -37.15
N PRO A 118 38.34 4.76 -37.28
CA PRO A 118 39.67 4.63 -37.87
C PRO A 118 39.78 5.34 -39.22
N ARG A 119 40.85 6.11 -39.42
CA ARG A 119 41.14 6.88 -40.65
C ARG A 119 40.19 8.07 -40.92
N CYS A 120 39.23 8.38 -40.03
CA CYS A 120 38.39 9.57 -40.16
C CYS A 120 39.08 10.82 -39.60
N LYS A 121 39.42 11.79 -40.46
CA LYS A 121 40.05 13.06 -40.03
C LYS A 121 39.04 14.19 -39.75
N ARG A 122 37.75 13.89 -39.61
CA ARG A 122 36.71 14.92 -39.41
C ARG A 122 36.73 15.39 -37.96
N SER A 123 36.96 16.68 -37.76
CA SER A 123 36.69 17.37 -36.49
C SER A 123 35.53 18.34 -36.62
N TYR A 124 34.84 18.63 -35.50
CA TYR A 124 33.71 19.53 -35.44
C TYR A 124 33.56 20.16 -34.04
N HIS A 125 32.87 21.31 -33.96
CA HIS A 125 32.39 21.81 -32.68
C HIS A 125 31.21 20.97 -32.20
N PHE A 126 31.00 20.84 -30.89
CA PHE A 126 29.85 20.11 -30.35
C PHE A 126 28.51 20.58 -30.92
N PRO A 127 28.17 21.90 -30.97
CA PRO A 127 26.90 22.35 -31.54
C PRO A 127 26.78 22.09 -33.05
N CYS A 128 27.92 22.15 -33.77
CA CYS A 128 27.93 21.83 -35.20
C CYS A 128 27.68 20.33 -35.41
N GLY A 129 28.27 19.47 -34.59
CA GLY A 129 28.06 18.03 -34.63
C GLY A 129 26.61 17.66 -34.35
N LEU A 130 25.96 18.27 -33.34
CA LEU A 130 24.53 18.09 -33.10
C LEU A 130 23.68 18.53 -34.30
N GLN A 131 23.99 19.68 -34.92
CA GLN A 131 23.27 20.16 -36.11
C GLN A 131 23.40 19.21 -37.30
N ARG A 132 24.50 18.45 -37.36
CA ARG A 132 24.74 17.48 -38.44
C ARG A 132 24.59 16.04 -37.97
N GLU A 133 23.85 15.80 -36.89
CA GLU A 133 23.48 14.46 -36.44
C GLU A 133 24.67 13.53 -36.15
N CYS A 134 25.76 14.09 -35.61
CA CYS A 134 26.83 13.30 -34.99
C CYS A 134 26.31 12.64 -33.70
N ILE A 135 26.83 11.46 -33.36
CA ILE A 135 26.52 10.78 -32.09
C ILE A 135 27.69 11.00 -31.13
N PHE A 136 27.37 11.41 -29.91
CA PHE A 136 28.29 11.65 -28.80
C PHE A 136 27.90 10.66 -27.70
N GLN A 137 28.77 9.70 -27.39
CA GLN A 137 28.52 8.73 -26.31
C GLN A 137 29.05 9.31 -25.01
N PHE A 138 28.21 9.40 -23.98
CA PHE A 138 28.57 9.94 -22.67
C PHE A 138 29.03 8.85 -21.69
N THR A 139 29.64 7.79 -22.23
CA THR A 139 30.05 6.59 -21.49
C THR A 139 31.36 6.06 -22.03
N GLY A 140 32.10 5.32 -21.19
CA GLY A 140 33.42 4.81 -21.54
C GLY A 140 34.36 5.95 -21.95
N ASN A 141 35.02 5.79 -23.11
CA ASN A 141 36.03 6.75 -23.60
C ASN A 141 35.42 7.97 -24.34
N PHE A 142 34.17 8.32 -24.05
CA PHE A 142 33.45 9.46 -24.65
C PHE A 142 33.47 9.49 -26.20
N ALA A 143 33.32 8.31 -26.80
CA ALA A 143 33.46 8.12 -28.24
C ALA A 143 32.49 9.02 -29.03
N SER A 144 33.06 9.79 -29.96
CA SER A 144 32.32 10.72 -30.82
C SER A 144 32.36 10.25 -32.27
N PHE A 145 31.21 10.17 -32.93
CA PHE A 145 31.08 9.66 -34.29
C PHE A 145 30.49 10.71 -35.23
N CYS A 146 31.15 10.95 -36.36
CA CYS A 146 30.61 11.84 -37.38
C CYS A 146 29.38 11.23 -38.06
N TRP A 147 28.59 12.05 -38.75
CA TRP A 147 27.38 11.64 -39.47
C TRP A 147 27.53 10.47 -40.47
N LYS A 148 28.76 10.14 -40.90
CA LYS A 148 29.05 8.96 -41.75
C LYS A 148 29.41 7.69 -40.97
N HIS A 149 29.87 7.82 -39.74
CA HIS A 149 30.38 6.70 -38.93
C HIS A 149 29.58 6.50 -37.64
N ARG A 150 28.46 7.20 -37.48
CA ARG A 150 27.58 7.07 -36.32
C ARG A 150 26.99 5.66 -36.23
N PRO A 151 26.82 5.11 -35.03
CA PRO A 151 26.08 3.86 -34.87
C PRO A 151 24.63 4.01 -35.36
N VAL A 152 24.08 2.92 -35.88
CA VAL A 152 22.69 2.81 -36.32
C VAL A 152 22.06 1.57 -35.69
N GLN A 153 20.73 1.57 -35.56
CA GLN A 153 19.98 0.40 -35.12
C GLN A 153 19.62 -0.44 -36.34
N ILE A 154 20.01 -1.71 -36.34
CA ILE A 154 19.70 -2.65 -37.43
C ILE A 154 18.38 -3.33 -37.09
N ILE A 155 17.39 -3.20 -37.97
CA ILE A 155 16.08 -3.84 -37.83
C ILE A 155 15.85 -4.78 -39.01
N THR A 156 15.39 -6.01 -38.74
CA THR A 156 14.86 -6.91 -39.76
C THR A 156 13.56 -6.34 -40.32
N SER A 157 13.52 -6.09 -41.63
CA SER A 157 12.43 -5.42 -42.32
C SER A 157 11.09 -6.14 -42.14
N ASN A 158 10.19 -5.53 -41.38
CA ASN A 158 8.75 -5.79 -41.47
C ASN A 158 8.13 -4.56 -42.16
N ASN A 159 7.23 -4.80 -43.12
CA ASN A 159 6.49 -3.77 -43.84
C ASN A 159 5.51 -3.05 -42.89
N TYR A 160 6.00 -2.13 -42.06
CA TYR A 160 5.16 -1.18 -41.33
C TYR A 160 4.67 -0.16 -42.36
N ARG A 161 3.38 -0.22 -42.71
CA ARG A 161 2.76 0.76 -43.63
C ARG A 161 2.20 2.00 -42.91
N ASP A 162 2.18 2.00 -41.58
CA ASP A 162 1.53 3.04 -40.76
C ASP A 162 2.50 3.71 -39.77
N SER A 163 2.27 5.00 -39.49
CA SER A 163 3.00 5.79 -38.48
C SER A 163 2.73 5.29 -37.07
N MET A 164 3.77 5.12 -36.25
CA MET A 164 3.67 4.64 -34.86
C MET A 164 3.83 5.81 -33.88
N PRO A 165 3.15 5.84 -32.73
CA PRO A 165 3.36 6.91 -31.76
C PRO A 165 4.67 6.74 -30.99
N CYS A 166 5.36 7.86 -30.73
CA CYS A 166 6.45 7.90 -29.74
C CYS A 166 5.88 7.57 -28.36
N THR A 167 6.42 6.58 -27.65
CA THR A 167 5.83 6.14 -26.36
C THR A 167 6.06 7.13 -25.19
N ILE A 168 6.73 8.26 -25.44
CA ILE A 168 6.94 9.32 -24.43
C ILE A 168 6.05 10.53 -24.71
N CYS A 169 6.03 11.09 -25.93
CA CYS A 169 5.19 12.26 -26.25
C CYS A 169 3.87 11.91 -26.95
N LEU A 170 3.70 10.65 -27.39
CA LEU A 170 2.56 10.14 -28.15
C LEU A 170 2.36 10.76 -29.54
N GLU A 171 3.27 11.62 -30.00
CA GLU A 171 3.28 12.12 -31.38
C GLU A 171 3.66 11.00 -32.36
N PHE A 172 3.01 10.98 -33.53
CA PHE A 172 3.28 10.01 -34.58
C PHE A 172 4.67 10.19 -35.16
N ILE A 173 5.36 9.07 -35.35
CA ILE A 173 6.68 8.98 -35.95
C ILE A 173 6.68 7.91 -37.03
N GLU A 174 7.46 8.13 -38.07
CA GLU A 174 7.76 7.07 -39.03
C GLU A 174 8.66 6.03 -38.33
N PRO A 175 8.27 4.75 -38.26
CA PRO A 175 9.02 3.70 -37.56
C PRO A 175 10.26 3.26 -38.36
N ILE A 176 11.09 4.24 -38.74
CA ILE A 176 12.34 4.10 -39.46
C ILE A 176 13.46 4.57 -38.52
N PRO A 177 14.37 3.69 -38.10
CA PRO A 177 15.48 4.10 -37.24
C PRO A 177 16.30 5.18 -37.91
N SER A 178 16.44 6.31 -37.24
CA SER A 178 17.18 7.46 -37.71
C SER A 178 17.92 8.12 -36.56
N TYR A 179 18.56 9.27 -36.79
CA TYR A 179 19.17 10.01 -35.69
C TYR A 179 18.12 10.50 -34.67
N SER A 180 16.98 10.97 -35.18
CA SER A 180 15.88 11.53 -34.39
C SER A 180 14.92 10.48 -33.85
N ILE A 181 14.85 9.29 -34.48
CA ILE A 181 13.93 8.22 -34.12
C ILE A 181 14.68 6.96 -33.67
N LEU A 182 14.45 6.56 -32.42
CA LEU A 182 15.07 5.38 -31.81
C LEU A 182 14.00 4.34 -31.46
N ARG A 183 14.37 3.06 -31.57
CA ARG A 183 13.55 1.91 -31.16
C ARG A 183 14.10 1.30 -29.89
N SER A 184 13.19 0.80 -29.05
CA SER A 184 13.56 -0.03 -27.91
C SER A 184 14.22 -1.34 -28.35
N PRO A 185 15.37 -1.74 -27.77
CA PRO A 185 15.95 -3.06 -28.01
C PRO A 185 15.16 -4.21 -27.36
N CYS A 186 14.35 -3.93 -26.32
CA CYS A 186 13.62 -4.93 -25.57
C CYS A 186 12.15 -5.07 -25.98
N CYS A 187 11.58 -4.08 -26.67
CA CYS A 187 10.17 -4.08 -27.08
C CYS A 187 10.01 -3.76 -28.57
N LYS A 188 9.48 -4.72 -29.35
CA LYS A 188 9.38 -4.61 -30.81
C LYS A 188 8.57 -3.40 -31.30
N ASN A 189 7.56 -2.94 -30.57
CA ASN A 189 6.68 -1.85 -31.03
C ASN A 189 6.89 -0.53 -30.26
N ALA A 190 7.98 -0.40 -29.49
CA ALA A 190 8.26 0.82 -28.73
C ALA A 190 9.26 1.70 -29.49
N TRP A 191 8.81 2.89 -29.85
CA TRP A 191 9.56 3.87 -30.63
C TRP A 191 9.57 5.23 -29.93
N PHE A 192 10.62 6.02 -30.18
CA PHE A 192 10.86 7.25 -29.44
C PHE A 192 11.50 8.34 -30.28
N HIS A 193 11.09 9.58 -30.03
CA HIS A 193 11.93 10.74 -30.34
C HIS A 193 13.17 10.73 -29.45
N ARG A 194 14.34 10.94 -30.07
CA ARG A 194 15.64 11.07 -29.39
C ARG A 194 15.58 12.09 -28.27
N ASP A 195 15.00 13.26 -28.54
CA ASP A 195 14.93 14.32 -27.55
C ASP A 195 13.99 13.99 -26.38
N CYS A 196 12.89 13.26 -26.65
CA CYS A 196 11.99 12.80 -25.59
C CYS A 196 12.70 11.82 -24.67
N LEU A 197 13.49 10.89 -25.24
CA LEU A 197 14.36 10.01 -24.46
C LEU A 197 15.43 10.78 -23.69
N GLN A 198 16.00 11.82 -24.28
CA GLN A 198 17.03 12.65 -23.64
C GLN A 198 16.47 13.40 -22.42
N VAL A 199 15.26 13.95 -22.52
CA VAL A 199 14.58 14.60 -21.39
C VAL A 199 14.20 13.57 -20.32
N GLN A 200 13.66 12.42 -20.73
CA GLN A 200 13.32 11.34 -19.80
C GLN A 200 14.57 10.86 -19.03
N ALA A 201 15.70 10.67 -19.72
CA ALA A 201 16.96 10.28 -19.12
C ALA A 201 17.49 11.32 -18.12
N ILE A 202 17.45 12.61 -18.48
CA ILE A 202 17.91 13.70 -17.59
C ILE A 202 17.07 13.78 -16.31
N ASN A 203 15.75 13.55 -16.40
CA ASN A 203 14.88 13.64 -15.24
C ASN A 203 14.93 12.37 -14.37
N ALA A 204 14.98 11.20 -15.00
CA ALA A 204 14.96 9.92 -14.32
C ALA A 204 16.30 9.52 -13.71
N GLY A 205 17.41 10.06 -14.21
CA GLY A 205 18.74 9.60 -13.81
C GLY A 205 18.98 8.13 -14.17
N VAL A 206 20.19 7.65 -13.89
CA VAL A 206 20.59 6.28 -14.24
C VAL A 206 19.75 5.20 -13.55
N PHE A 207 19.28 5.45 -12.32
CA PHE A 207 18.53 4.45 -11.53
C PHE A 207 17.11 4.20 -12.05
N PHE A 208 16.43 5.23 -12.59
CA PHE A 208 15.02 5.11 -12.99
C PHE A 208 14.79 5.19 -14.51
N PHE A 209 15.83 5.44 -15.32
CA PHE A 209 15.69 5.44 -16.78
C PHE A 209 15.59 4.01 -17.35
N ARG A 210 14.37 3.60 -17.70
CA ARG A 210 14.05 2.24 -18.19
C ARG A 210 13.07 2.29 -19.36
N CYS A 211 12.97 1.19 -20.10
CA CYS A 211 11.99 1.09 -21.19
C CYS A 211 10.58 1.35 -20.66
N THR A 212 9.85 2.29 -21.25
CA THR A 212 8.50 2.68 -20.80
C THR A 212 7.45 1.58 -20.95
N ILE A 213 7.76 0.49 -21.68
CA ILE A 213 6.82 -0.58 -21.99
C ILE A 213 7.03 -1.83 -21.13
N CYS A 214 8.28 -2.28 -20.94
CA CYS A 214 8.57 -3.53 -20.21
C CYS A 214 9.46 -3.32 -18.97
N ASN A 215 9.80 -2.08 -18.64
CA ASN A 215 10.66 -1.71 -17.50
C ASN A 215 12.09 -2.28 -17.51
N ASN A 216 12.53 -2.94 -18.59
CA ASN A 216 13.91 -3.39 -18.71
C ASN A 216 14.87 -2.19 -18.73
N SER A 217 15.83 -2.17 -17.80
CA SER A 217 16.93 -1.21 -17.70
C SER A 217 18.15 -1.68 -18.49
N ASP A 218 18.53 -2.95 -18.36
CA ASP A 218 19.88 -3.40 -18.71
C ASP A 218 20.19 -3.29 -20.21
N ILE A 219 19.31 -3.82 -21.07
CA ILE A 219 19.52 -3.73 -22.52
C ILE A 219 19.05 -2.39 -23.08
N PHE A 220 18.04 -1.79 -22.45
CA PHE A 220 17.52 -0.49 -22.86
C PHE A 220 18.54 0.63 -22.66
N GLN A 221 19.08 0.79 -21.45
CA GLN A 221 20.07 1.82 -21.14
C GLN A 221 21.32 1.65 -21.99
N LYS A 222 21.85 0.42 -22.11
CA LYS A 222 23.05 0.15 -22.95
C LYS A 222 22.84 0.61 -24.39
N GLU A 223 21.69 0.32 -24.98
CA GLU A 223 21.40 0.76 -26.36
C GLU A 223 21.17 2.28 -26.44
N MET A 224 20.48 2.89 -25.48
CA MET A 224 20.27 4.34 -25.47
C MET A 224 21.60 5.11 -25.31
N LEU A 225 22.50 4.63 -24.46
CA LEU A 225 23.87 5.14 -24.31
C LEU A 225 24.69 4.95 -25.59
N ARG A 226 24.63 3.76 -26.21
CA ARG A 226 25.28 3.48 -27.51
C ARG A 226 24.78 4.44 -28.59
N MET A 227 23.50 4.76 -28.57
CA MET A 227 22.88 5.69 -29.51
C MET A 227 23.11 7.16 -29.15
N GLY A 228 23.79 7.49 -28.04
CA GLY A 228 24.19 8.83 -27.63
C GLY A 228 23.12 9.63 -26.87
N ILE A 229 22.28 8.94 -26.08
CA ILE A 229 21.45 9.56 -25.04
C ILE A 229 22.29 9.71 -23.78
N HIS A 230 22.39 10.92 -23.24
CA HIS A 230 23.08 11.18 -21.98
C HIS A 230 22.18 10.77 -20.80
N ILE A 231 22.66 9.89 -19.93
CA ILE A 231 21.97 9.46 -18.71
C ILE A 231 22.83 9.89 -17.52
N PRO A 232 22.45 10.92 -16.76
CA PRO A 232 23.25 11.41 -15.64
C PRO A 232 23.18 10.48 -14.42
N GLU A 233 24.30 10.35 -13.72
CA GLU A 233 24.39 9.68 -12.41
C GLU A 233 23.93 10.64 -11.31
N LYS A 234 22.62 10.79 -11.17
CA LYS A 234 21.97 11.58 -10.12
C LYS A 234 20.66 10.91 -9.71
N ASP A 235 20.18 11.23 -8.52
CA ASP A 235 18.83 10.87 -8.09
C ASP A 235 17.80 11.46 -9.05
N ALA A 236 16.65 10.79 -9.16
CA ALA A 236 15.61 11.31 -10.04
C ALA A 236 15.17 12.67 -9.52
N SER A 237 14.95 13.62 -10.43
CA SER A 237 14.75 15.02 -10.01
C SER A 237 13.49 15.21 -9.15
N TRP A 238 12.56 14.26 -9.18
CA TRP A 238 11.35 14.23 -8.34
C TRP A 238 11.55 13.60 -6.95
N GLU A 239 12.73 13.09 -6.61
CA GLU A 239 13.07 12.61 -5.26
C GLU A 239 13.68 13.72 -4.38
N LEU A 240 14.10 14.84 -4.99
CA LEU A 240 14.84 15.91 -4.32
C LEU A 240 14.03 17.21 -4.14
N GLU A 241 12.89 17.38 -4.80
CA GLU A 241 12.09 18.62 -4.75
C GLU A 241 10.82 18.44 -3.89
N GLU A 242 10.71 19.23 -2.80
CA GLU A 242 9.44 19.38 -2.06
C GLU A 242 8.36 19.94 -3.00
N ASN A 243 7.22 19.27 -3.08
CA ASN A 243 6.12 19.61 -4.01
C ASN A 243 6.44 19.41 -5.50
N ALA A 244 7.29 18.45 -5.87
CA ALA A 244 7.57 18.09 -7.27
C ALA A 244 6.31 17.82 -8.15
N TYR A 245 5.13 17.70 -7.55
CA TYR A 245 3.84 17.49 -8.20
C TYR A 245 2.91 18.73 -8.17
N GLN A 246 3.32 19.87 -7.63
CA GLN A 246 2.47 21.07 -7.54
C GLN A 246 2.10 21.62 -8.93
N GLU A 247 2.95 21.43 -9.94
CA GLU A 247 2.65 21.80 -11.33
C GLU A 247 1.60 20.88 -12.00
N LEU A 248 1.32 19.69 -11.43
CA LEU A 248 0.18 18.85 -11.81
C LEU A 248 -1.14 19.38 -11.24
N LEU A 249 -1.08 20.28 -10.24
CA LEU A 249 -2.22 20.96 -9.63
C LEU A 249 -2.48 22.36 -10.24
N GLN A 250 -1.65 22.87 -11.16
CA GLN A 250 -1.97 24.08 -11.89
C GLN A 250 -3.01 23.81 -12.98
N HIS A 251 -4.15 24.50 -12.87
CA HIS A 251 -5.24 24.45 -13.84
C HIS A 251 -4.81 25.16 -15.14
N TYR A 252 -5.26 24.65 -16.28
CA TYR A 252 -4.95 25.23 -17.58
C TYR A 252 -5.81 26.47 -17.82
N GLU A 253 -5.20 27.66 -17.86
CA GLU A 253 -5.88 28.97 -17.86
C GLU A 253 -5.70 29.75 -19.18
N HIS A 254 -5.50 29.07 -20.32
CA HIS A 254 -5.38 29.72 -21.63
C HIS A 254 -6.55 29.38 -22.56
N CYS A 255 -6.99 30.36 -23.36
CA CYS A 255 -8.01 30.16 -24.38
C CYS A 255 -7.40 29.91 -25.77
N ASP A 256 -7.47 28.65 -26.23
CA ASP A 256 -6.84 28.14 -27.46
C ASP A 256 -7.70 28.26 -28.73
N VAL A 257 -8.94 28.75 -28.61
CA VAL A 257 -9.80 28.88 -29.79
C VAL A 257 -9.23 29.88 -30.80
N ARG A 258 -9.34 29.58 -32.09
CA ARG A 258 -8.72 30.37 -33.16
C ARG A 258 -9.02 31.88 -33.09
N ARG A 259 -10.22 32.28 -32.66
CA ARG A 259 -10.58 33.68 -32.40
C ARG A 259 -11.11 33.84 -30.97
N CYS A 260 -10.25 34.32 -30.07
CA CYS A 260 -10.68 34.71 -28.73
C CYS A 260 -11.52 36.00 -28.79
N ARG A 261 -12.65 36.00 -28.09
CA ARG A 261 -13.60 37.13 -27.98
C ARG A 261 -13.37 37.97 -26.71
N CYS A 262 -12.49 37.53 -25.82
CA CYS A 262 -12.15 38.25 -24.58
C CYS A 262 -11.29 39.47 -24.92
N LYS A 263 -11.71 40.65 -24.44
CA LYS A 263 -10.97 41.91 -24.64
C LYS A 263 -9.75 42.04 -23.72
N GLU A 264 -9.76 41.33 -22.58
CA GLU A 264 -8.67 41.30 -21.59
C GLU A 264 -7.57 40.27 -21.93
N GLY A 265 -7.74 39.51 -23.01
CA GLY A 265 -6.74 38.55 -23.50
C GLY A 265 -7.13 37.08 -23.29
N ARG A 266 -6.26 36.17 -23.78
CA ARG A 266 -6.51 34.72 -23.80
C ARG A 266 -6.27 34.04 -22.46
N ASP A 267 -5.43 34.63 -21.63
CA ASP A 267 -5.07 34.14 -20.29
C ASP A 267 -6.00 34.69 -19.18
N TYR A 268 -6.96 35.53 -19.55
CA TYR A 268 -7.88 36.11 -18.58
C TYR A 268 -8.94 35.08 -18.18
N ASN A 269 -8.97 34.68 -16.91
CA ASN A 269 -9.92 33.70 -16.38
C ASN A 269 -10.71 34.31 -15.21
N GLU A 270 -12.03 34.41 -15.35
CA GLU A 270 -12.92 34.94 -14.31
C GLU A 270 -13.99 33.89 -13.98
N PRO A 271 -13.95 33.27 -12.77
CA PRO A 271 -14.92 32.26 -12.33
C PRO A 271 -16.37 32.75 -12.37
N ASP A 272 -17.32 31.84 -12.66
CA ASP A 272 -18.77 32.13 -12.75
C ASP A 272 -19.16 33.19 -13.78
N SER A 273 -18.31 33.38 -14.80
CA SER A 273 -18.53 34.35 -15.86
C SER A 273 -18.42 33.72 -17.24
N LYS A 274 -18.85 34.46 -18.27
CA LYS A 274 -18.66 34.05 -19.67
C LYS A 274 -17.18 33.98 -20.10
N TRP A 275 -16.27 34.51 -19.28
CA TRP A 275 -14.81 34.50 -19.45
C TRP A 275 -14.12 33.45 -18.58
N GLU A 276 -14.88 32.54 -17.98
CA GLU A 276 -14.29 31.38 -17.34
C GLU A 276 -13.74 30.41 -18.40
N ILE A 277 -12.53 29.89 -18.16
CA ILE A 277 -11.82 29.02 -19.11
C ILE A 277 -12.15 27.57 -18.84
N LYS A 278 -13.00 27.00 -19.69
CA LYS A 278 -13.36 25.59 -19.66
C LYS A 278 -12.35 24.76 -20.44
N ARG A 279 -11.84 23.70 -19.80
CA ARG A 279 -10.87 22.78 -20.40
C ARG A 279 -11.55 21.77 -21.32
N CYS A 280 -10.80 21.34 -22.34
CA CYS A 280 -11.22 20.27 -23.23
C CYS A 280 -11.41 19.00 -22.39
N GLN A 281 -12.61 18.42 -22.44
CA GLN A 281 -12.96 17.26 -21.62
C GLN A 281 -12.11 16.04 -21.94
N CYS A 282 -11.69 15.86 -23.20
CA CYS A 282 -10.95 14.67 -23.63
C CYS A 282 -9.46 14.69 -23.25
N CYS A 283 -8.77 15.83 -23.40
CA CYS A 283 -7.33 15.89 -23.16
C CYS A 283 -6.92 16.73 -21.95
N GLY A 284 -7.82 17.55 -21.41
CA GLY A 284 -7.52 18.52 -20.35
C GLY A 284 -6.44 19.56 -20.69
N SER A 285 -5.88 19.52 -21.91
CA SER A 285 -4.65 20.19 -22.32
C SER A 285 -4.88 21.40 -23.23
N SER A 286 -6.15 21.73 -23.49
CA SER A 286 -6.57 22.95 -24.17
C SER A 286 -7.74 23.58 -23.41
N GLY A 287 -7.92 24.88 -23.53
CA GLY A 287 -8.97 25.66 -22.85
C GLY A 287 -9.73 26.59 -23.79
N THR A 288 -10.98 26.92 -23.46
CA THR A 288 -11.75 27.97 -24.12
C THR A 288 -12.46 28.81 -23.08
N HIS A 289 -12.56 30.12 -23.29
CA HIS A 289 -13.63 30.85 -22.62
C HIS A 289 -14.99 30.31 -23.05
N LEU A 290 -15.94 30.25 -22.12
CA LEU A 290 -17.30 29.85 -22.42
C LEU A 290 -17.88 30.65 -23.61
N ALA A 291 -17.72 31.98 -23.60
CA ALA A 291 -18.17 32.86 -24.69
C ALA A 291 -17.47 32.63 -26.04
N CYS A 292 -16.21 32.18 -26.02
CA CYS A 292 -15.41 31.99 -27.22
C CYS A 292 -15.81 30.72 -27.99
N SER A 293 -16.33 29.71 -27.30
CA SER A 293 -16.89 28.49 -27.90
C SER A 293 -18.41 28.46 -27.88
N SER A 294 -19.07 29.58 -27.58
CA SER A 294 -20.53 29.73 -27.51
C SER A 294 -21.21 28.76 -26.54
N LEU A 295 -20.51 28.44 -25.44
CA LEU A 295 -21.03 27.68 -24.31
C LEU A 295 -21.85 28.63 -23.43
N ARG A 296 -23.06 28.20 -23.06
CA ARG A 296 -24.02 28.96 -22.26
C ARG A 296 -23.86 28.71 -20.75
N SER A 297 -23.26 27.59 -20.35
CA SER A 297 -23.00 27.26 -18.93
C SER A 297 -21.74 26.39 -18.77
N TRP A 298 -21.23 26.33 -17.53
CA TRP A 298 -20.05 25.54 -17.18
C TRP A 298 -20.30 24.03 -17.24
N GLU A 299 -21.54 23.53 -17.23
CA GLU A 299 -21.79 22.08 -17.37
C GLU A 299 -21.61 21.59 -18.82
N GLN A 300 -21.63 22.48 -19.82
CA GLN A 300 -21.59 22.08 -21.23
C GLN A 300 -20.21 21.61 -21.67
N ASN A 301 -20.10 20.35 -22.06
CA ASN A 301 -18.86 19.73 -22.49
C ASN A 301 -18.25 20.46 -23.70
N TRP A 302 -16.94 20.66 -23.64
CA TRP A 302 -16.17 21.28 -24.71
C TRP A 302 -14.99 20.41 -25.07
N GLU A 303 -14.73 20.30 -26.37
CA GLU A 303 -13.66 19.48 -26.94
C GLU A 303 -12.85 20.36 -27.88
N CYS A 304 -11.53 20.33 -27.75
CA CYS A 304 -10.66 21.08 -28.64
C CYS A 304 -10.68 20.49 -30.05
N LEU A 305 -10.31 21.31 -31.04
CA LEU A 305 -10.34 20.92 -32.45
C LEU A 305 -9.48 19.69 -32.77
N GLU A 306 -8.40 19.48 -32.01
CA GLU A 306 -7.53 18.32 -32.16
C GLU A 306 -8.15 17.04 -31.60
N CYS A 307 -8.69 17.08 -30.38
CA CYS A 307 -9.42 15.93 -29.81
C CYS A 307 -10.64 15.57 -30.65
N ARG A 308 -11.34 16.59 -31.17
CA ARG A 308 -12.44 16.41 -32.11
C ARG A 308 -11.92 15.79 -33.41
N GLY A 309 -10.79 16.25 -33.95
CA GLY A 309 -10.16 15.64 -35.12
C GLY A 309 -9.76 14.18 -34.91
N ILE A 310 -9.22 13.83 -33.74
CA ILE A 310 -8.74 12.48 -33.42
C ILE A 310 -9.92 11.52 -33.15
N LEU A 311 -10.95 11.99 -32.46
CA LEU A 311 -12.16 11.19 -32.17
C LEU A 311 -13.02 11.00 -33.43
N TYR A 312 -12.97 11.94 -34.39
CA TYR A 312 -13.90 11.97 -35.50
C TYR A 312 -13.28 11.81 -36.91
N ASN A 313 -11.95 11.66 -37.07
CA ASN A 313 -11.32 11.34 -38.37
C ASN A 313 -10.33 10.16 -38.30
N SER A 314 -10.82 8.96 -38.59
CA SER A 314 -10.21 8.14 -39.65
C SER A 314 -11.16 8.18 -40.84
N GLU A 315 -10.69 8.69 -41.97
CA GLU A 315 -11.38 8.81 -43.26
C GLU A 315 -11.92 7.42 -43.71
N ASP A 316 -12.98 7.32 -44.52
CA ASP A 316 -13.01 7.87 -45.88
C ASP A 316 -13.94 9.08 -46.09
N PHE A 317 -13.33 10.15 -46.63
CA PHE A 317 -14.00 11.33 -47.16
C PHE A 317 -14.86 11.00 -48.39
N GLN A 318 -16.00 11.69 -48.55
CA GLN A 318 -16.20 12.55 -49.72
C GLN A 318 -17.39 13.52 -49.62
N LYS A 319 -17.06 14.80 -49.88
CA LYS A 319 -17.83 15.92 -50.42
C LYS A 319 -19.36 15.75 -50.61
N ALA A 320 -20.11 16.69 -50.05
CA ALA A 320 -21.53 16.90 -50.34
C ALA A 320 -21.77 17.42 -51.78
N LYS A 321 -22.59 16.68 -52.57
CA LYS A 321 -23.91 17.06 -53.12
C LYS A 321 -24.25 16.30 -54.44
N LYS A 322 -25.32 15.51 -54.44
CA LYS A 322 -26.57 15.71 -55.22
C LYS A 322 -27.53 14.49 -55.13
N HIS A 323 -28.82 14.78 -55.12
CA HIS A 323 -29.98 13.88 -55.14
C HIS A 323 -30.01 12.88 -56.31
N SER A 324 -30.51 11.66 -56.10
CA SER A 324 -31.76 11.10 -56.72
C SER A 324 -32.01 9.62 -56.34
N LEU A 325 -33.30 9.26 -56.27
CA LEU A 325 -33.96 7.96 -55.96
C LEU A 325 -33.76 6.87 -57.07
N PRO A 326 -34.47 5.71 -57.04
CA PRO A 326 -34.11 4.44 -56.41
C PRO A 326 -34.10 3.29 -57.45
N ASN A 327 -34.13 2.04 -56.98
CA ASN A 327 -34.76 0.83 -57.58
C ASN A 327 -33.89 -0.38 -57.99
N THR A 328 -34.43 -1.52 -57.54
CA THR A 328 -34.71 -2.79 -58.22
C THR A 328 -33.67 -3.93 -58.27
N ASN A 329 -34.05 -4.97 -57.52
CA ASN A 329 -34.35 -6.34 -57.98
C ASN A 329 -33.22 -7.32 -58.34
N ASN A 330 -33.34 -8.47 -57.66
CA ASN A 330 -33.55 -9.82 -58.20
C ASN A 330 -32.39 -10.83 -58.19
N VAL A 331 -32.71 -11.95 -57.53
CA VAL A 331 -32.58 -13.36 -57.98
C VAL A 331 -31.15 -13.90 -58.11
N GLY A 332 -30.80 -15.10 -57.66
CA GLY A 332 -31.55 -16.15 -56.98
C GLY A 332 -30.75 -17.48 -57.05
N ILE A 333 -31.23 -18.44 -56.27
CA ILE A 333 -31.43 -19.85 -56.66
C ILE A 333 -30.21 -20.82 -56.63
N THR A 334 -30.27 -21.65 -55.57
CA THR A 334 -30.18 -23.14 -55.49
C THR A 334 -28.90 -23.83 -56.01
N ASP A 335 -28.41 -24.93 -55.43
CA ASP A 335 -29.05 -26.24 -55.32
C ASP A 335 -28.08 -27.16 -54.53
N CYS A 336 -28.58 -27.93 -53.56
CA CYS A 336 -28.75 -29.40 -53.63
C CYS A 336 -27.55 -30.20 -53.10
N LEU A 337 -27.65 -31.37 -52.44
CA LEU A 337 -28.73 -32.14 -51.78
C LEU A 337 -28.09 -33.52 -51.41
N LEU A 338 -28.61 -34.19 -50.36
CA LEU A 338 -28.65 -35.66 -50.14
C LEU A 338 -27.33 -36.38 -49.71
N GLU A 339 -27.29 -37.46 -48.92
CA GLU A 339 -28.28 -38.29 -48.21
C GLU A 339 -27.56 -39.24 -47.21
N GLU A 340 -28.38 -39.93 -46.42
CA GLU A 340 -28.15 -40.69 -45.18
C GLU A 340 -27.47 -42.08 -45.29
N SER A 341 -27.06 -42.65 -44.14
CA SER A 341 -27.69 -43.89 -43.60
C SER A 341 -27.06 -44.36 -42.26
N SER A 342 -27.93 -44.70 -41.29
CA SER A 342 -27.64 -45.54 -40.10
C SER A 342 -27.78 -47.04 -40.46
N PRO A 343 -27.41 -48.06 -39.64
CA PRO A 343 -28.25 -48.47 -38.48
C PRO A 343 -27.57 -49.29 -37.34
N LYS A 344 -28.27 -49.37 -36.18
CA LYS A 344 -28.60 -50.58 -35.36
C LYS A 344 -28.45 -50.42 -33.84
N LEU A 345 -29.58 -50.59 -33.16
CA LEU A 345 -29.79 -50.82 -31.73
C LEU A 345 -29.49 -52.29 -31.33
N PRO A 346 -29.35 -52.55 -30.02
CA PRO A 346 -30.21 -53.53 -29.37
C PRO A 346 -30.87 -53.03 -28.06
N ARG A 347 -31.82 -53.83 -27.56
CA ARG A 347 -32.96 -53.47 -26.69
C ARG A 347 -32.96 -54.35 -25.41
N GLN A 348 -33.64 -53.88 -24.35
CA GLN A 348 -34.13 -54.56 -23.11
C GLN A 348 -33.11 -54.65 -21.94
N SER A 349 -33.42 -54.48 -20.63
CA SER A 349 -34.66 -54.36 -19.82
C SER A 349 -34.30 -53.81 -18.40
N PRO A 350 -35.27 -53.46 -17.51
CA PRO A 350 -35.07 -52.59 -16.35
C PRO A 350 -34.90 -53.35 -15.01
N GLY A 351 -34.10 -52.78 -14.08
CA GLY A 351 -34.22 -53.07 -12.65
C GLY A 351 -32.90 -53.29 -11.90
N ALA A 352 -32.80 -52.62 -10.74
CA ALA A 352 -31.86 -52.83 -9.64
C ALA A 352 -30.40 -52.42 -9.83
N GLN A 353 -30.09 -51.14 -9.58
CA GLN A 353 -28.82 -50.71 -8.97
C GLN A 353 -28.92 -49.31 -8.35
N HIS A 354 -29.95 -49.10 -7.52
CA HIS A 354 -30.03 -47.93 -6.64
C HIS A 354 -29.25 -48.25 -5.35
N LYS A 355 -27.90 -48.25 -5.40
CA LYS A 355 -27.04 -48.18 -4.19
C LYS A 355 -25.52 -47.98 -4.37
N ASP A 356 -24.99 -47.85 -5.59
CA ASP A 356 -23.52 -47.77 -5.79
C ASP A 356 -22.96 -46.48 -6.42
N LEU A 357 -23.73 -45.39 -6.53
CA LEU A 357 -23.21 -44.09 -7.01
C LEU A 357 -22.80 -43.09 -5.91
N LEU A 358 -22.78 -43.50 -4.64
CA LEU A 358 -22.28 -42.69 -3.52
C LEU A 358 -20.83 -43.00 -3.12
N ARG A 359 -20.05 -43.70 -3.97
CA ARG A 359 -18.68 -44.09 -3.61
C ARG A 359 -17.61 -43.94 -4.70
N GLN A 360 -17.85 -43.12 -5.72
CA GLN A 360 -16.81 -42.65 -6.65
C GLN A 360 -17.07 -41.21 -7.08
N GLY A 361 -16.55 -40.25 -6.31
CA GLY A 361 -16.61 -38.81 -6.63
C GLY A 361 -15.48 -37.99 -5.99
N SER A 362 -14.37 -38.64 -5.61
CA SER A 362 -13.15 -37.99 -5.11
C SER A 362 -12.07 -37.91 -6.19
N LYS A 363 -12.46 -37.61 -7.43
CA LYS A 363 -11.53 -37.30 -8.52
C LYS A 363 -11.94 -35.98 -9.18
N TYR A 364 -11.24 -34.92 -8.79
CA TYR A 364 -11.26 -33.57 -9.36
C TYR A 364 -12.59 -32.79 -9.23
N ARG A 365 -12.81 -32.11 -8.10
CA ARG A 365 -13.63 -30.89 -8.08
C ARG A 365 -12.90 -29.85 -8.96
N ARG A 366 -13.38 -29.60 -10.17
CA ARG A 366 -12.88 -28.51 -11.02
C ARG A 366 -13.56 -27.21 -10.60
N ASP A 367 -12.76 -26.15 -10.49
CA ASP A 367 -13.24 -24.80 -10.19
C ASP A 367 -14.07 -24.23 -11.36
N ILE A 368 -15.18 -23.54 -11.05
CA ILE A 368 -16.11 -23.00 -12.05
C ILE A 368 -15.45 -21.95 -12.95
N SER A 369 -14.54 -21.13 -12.39
CA SER A 369 -13.82 -20.10 -13.14
C SER A 369 -12.92 -20.73 -14.21
N THR A 370 -12.32 -21.89 -13.90
CA THR A 370 -11.50 -22.64 -14.85
C THR A 370 -12.35 -23.17 -16.00
N ILE A 371 -13.55 -23.67 -15.72
CA ILE A 371 -14.46 -24.20 -16.74
C ILE A 371 -14.98 -23.08 -17.65
N ILE A 372 -15.29 -21.90 -17.10
CA ILE A 372 -15.71 -20.73 -17.89
C ILE A 372 -14.55 -20.19 -18.72
N MET A 373 -13.33 -20.16 -18.21
CA MET A 373 -12.14 -19.80 -18.99
C MET A 373 -11.89 -20.75 -20.17
N GLU A 374 -12.06 -22.06 -19.97
CA GLU A 374 -11.99 -23.06 -21.06
C GLU A 374 -13.01 -22.72 -22.16
N LEU A 375 -14.25 -22.38 -21.77
CA LEU A 375 -15.30 -21.95 -22.69
C LEU A 375 -14.99 -20.58 -23.32
N GLY A 376 -14.17 -19.72 -22.71
CA GLY A 376 -13.76 -18.44 -23.27
C GLY A 376 -12.74 -18.54 -24.41
N PHE A 377 -11.93 -19.62 -24.48
CA PHE A 377 -10.88 -19.77 -25.50
C PHE A 377 -11.40 -19.90 -26.93
N GLN A 378 -12.68 -20.24 -27.11
CA GLN A 378 -13.34 -20.30 -28.41
C GLN A 378 -13.73 -18.91 -28.95
N ILE A 379 -13.56 -17.82 -28.17
CA ILE A 379 -13.78 -16.46 -28.66
C ILE A 379 -12.65 -16.03 -29.61
N LYS A 380 -13.01 -15.83 -30.87
CA LYS A 380 -12.13 -15.41 -31.98
C LYS A 380 -11.97 -13.89 -31.97
N LYS A 381 -10.79 -13.42 -32.40
CA LYS A 381 -10.43 -11.99 -32.53
C LYS A 381 -11.31 -11.18 -33.50
N LYS A 382 -12.12 -11.82 -34.34
CA LYS A 382 -13.04 -11.13 -35.25
C LYS A 382 -14.15 -10.50 -34.42
N THR A 383 -14.34 -9.19 -34.56
CA THR A 383 -15.34 -8.43 -33.79
C THR A 383 -16.69 -8.38 -34.50
N LYS A 384 -17.76 -8.41 -33.72
CA LYS A 384 -19.13 -8.14 -34.18
C LYS A 384 -19.71 -7.04 -33.31
N ARG A 385 -19.96 -5.89 -33.94
CA ARG A 385 -20.61 -4.75 -33.29
C ARG A 385 -22.13 -4.98 -33.21
N LEU A 386 -22.69 -4.75 -32.03
CA LEU A 386 -24.12 -4.80 -31.72
C LEU A 386 -24.59 -3.39 -31.39
N TRP A 387 -25.72 -3.00 -31.99
CA TRP A 387 -26.33 -1.69 -31.81
C TRP A 387 -27.47 -1.81 -30.81
N ILE A 388 -27.29 -1.22 -29.64
CA ILE A 388 -28.17 -1.45 -28.48
C ILE A 388 -28.87 -0.15 -28.12
N ASN A 389 -30.19 -0.18 -28.07
CA ASN A 389 -30.99 0.92 -27.56
C ASN A 389 -31.17 0.73 -26.05
N LYS A 390 -30.71 1.68 -25.22
CA LYS A 390 -30.83 1.57 -23.75
C LYS A 390 -32.29 1.56 -23.28
N ALA A 391 -33.19 2.26 -23.98
CA ALA A 391 -34.62 2.27 -23.67
C ALA A 391 -35.32 0.96 -24.07
N ASN A 392 -34.75 0.22 -25.02
CA ASN A 392 -35.29 -1.04 -25.51
C ASN A 392 -34.19 -2.10 -25.69
N ILE A 393 -33.52 -2.43 -24.58
CA ILE A 393 -32.32 -3.26 -24.58
C ILE A 393 -32.57 -4.67 -25.12
N TRP A 394 -33.73 -5.25 -24.79
CA TRP A 394 -34.08 -6.61 -25.19
C TRP A 394 -34.26 -6.74 -26.69
N ASN A 395 -35.11 -5.92 -27.30
CA ASN A 395 -35.39 -6.03 -28.73
C ASN A 395 -34.15 -5.68 -29.57
N SER A 396 -33.39 -4.65 -29.17
CA SER A 396 -32.15 -4.30 -29.88
C SER A 396 -31.05 -5.36 -29.75
N ALA A 397 -30.97 -6.05 -28.60
CA ALA A 397 -30.09 -7.21 -28.46
C ALA A 397 -30.56 -8.41 -29.31
N LEU A 398 -31.86 -8.69 -29.34
CA LEU A 398 -32.45 -9.74 -30.17
C LEU A 398 -32.17 -9.50 -31.66
N ASP A 399 -32.34 -8.28 -32.15
CA ASP A 399 -32.02 -7.91 -33.54
C ASP A 399 -30.53 -8.16 -33.84
N GLY A 400 -29.66 -7.86 -32.88
CA GLY A 400 -28.24 -8.13 -32.94
C GLY A 400 -27.90 -9.62 -32.99
N PHE A 401 -28.50 -10.43 -32.13
CA PHE A 401 -28.23 -11.86 -31.99
C PHE A 401 -28.93 -12.73 -33.04
N ARG A 402 -30.05 -12.28 -33.61
CA ARG A 402 -30.79 -12.96 -34.69
C ARG A 402 -30.21 -12.68 -36.08
N ASN A 403 -29.33 -11.68 -36.19
CA ASN A 403 -28.67 -11.37 -37.44
C ASN A 403 -27.92 -12.61 -37.97
N GLN A 404 -28.17 -13.00 -39.23
CA GLN A 404 -27.56 -14.19 -39.84
C GLN A 404 -26.02 -14.16 -39.86
N ASN A 405 -25.41 -12.97 -39.79
CA ASN A 405 -23.97 -12.78 -39.72
C ASN A 405 -23.42 -12.72 -38.28
N PHE A 406 -24.27 -12.85 -37.27
CA PHE A 406 -23.86 -12.93 -35.88
C PHE A 406 -23.28 -14.32 -35.59
N ASN A 407 -22.05 -14.35 -35.09
CA ASN A 407 -21.42 -15.56 -34.60
C ASN A 407 -21.11 -15.37 -33.12
N PRO A 408 -21.66 -16.20 -32.21
CA PRO A 408 -21.47 -16.05 -30.77
C PRO A 408 -20.00 -16.23 -30.35
N SER A 409 -19.17 -16.85 -31.18
CA SER A 409 -17.72 -16.98 -30.95
C SER A 409 -16.92 -15.76 -31.41
N HIS A 410 -17.53 -14.70 -31.94
CA HIS A 410 -16.83 -13.45 -32.25
C HIS A 410 -16.86 -12.49 -31.06
N THR A 411 -15.80 -11.72 -30.86
CA THR A 411 -15.76 -10.69 -29.81
C THR A 411 -16.91 -9.69 -30.01
N ILE A 412 -17.73 -9.50 -28.97
CA ILE A 412 -18.86 -8.57 -28.99
C ILE A 412 -18.37 -7.16 -28.67
N GLU A 413 -18.69 -6.22 -29.55
CA GLU A 413 -18.53 -4.78 -29.31
C GLU A 413 -19.92 -4.16 -29.23
N VAL A 414 -20.17 -3.29 -28.25
CA VAL A 414 -21.49 -2.69 -28.03
C VAL A 414 -21.44 -1.21 -28.39
N ALA A 415 -22.43 -0.74 -29.14
CA ALA A 415 -22.65 0.67 -29.41
C ALA A 415 -24.06 1.05 -28.96
N TYR A 416 -24.19 2.02 -28.06
CA TYR A 416 -25.50 2.46 -27.59
C TYR A 416 -26.10 3.54 -28.50
N VAL A 417 -27.41 3.46 -28.75
CA VAL A 417 -28.17 4.39 -29.61
C VAL A 417 -29.34 4.99 -28.81
N ASN A 418 -29.55 6.31 -28.87
CA ASN A 418 -30.64 7.03 -28.20
C ASN A 418 -31.83 7.29 -29.14
N GLU A 419 -33.07 7.19 -28.62
CA GLU A 419 -34.32 7.36 -29.39
C GLU A 419 -34.61 8.79 -29.86
N ASN A 420 -33.96 9.81 -29.27
CA ASN A 420 -34.32 11.21 -29.50
C ASN A 420 -33.33 12.02 -30.34
N ASP A 421 -32.25 11.41 -30.84
CA ASP A 421 -31.29 12.11 -31.69
C ASP A 421 -31.49 11.77 -33.17
N ASN A 422 -32.14 12.69 -33.90
CA ASN A 422 -32.13 12.75 -35.37
C ASN A 422 -30.71 13.04 -35.95
N PHE A 423 -29.67 13.10 -35.10
CA PHE A 423 -28.27 13.19 -35.47
C PHE A 423 -27.47 12.13 -34.70
N GLY A 424 -27.26 10.96 -35.32
CA GLY A 424 -26.59 9.81 -34.71
C GLY A 424 -25.20 10.10 -34.15
N ARG A 425 -25.12 10.35 -32.84
CA ARG A 425 -23.87 10.23 -32.05
C ARG A 425 -23.79 8.81 -31.52
N GLU A 426 -22.82 8.06 -32.03
CA GLU A 426 -22.48 6.73 -31.53
C GLU A 426 -21.75 6.88 -30.18
N HIS A 427 -22.26 6.22 -29.13
CA HIS A 427 -21.52 6.08 -27.88
C HIS A 427 -20.95 4.65 -27.81
N PRO A 428 -19.62 4.46 -27.67
CA PRO A 428 -19.07 3.13 -27.39
C PRO A 428 -19.62 2.66 -26.03
N GLY A 429 -20.32 1.53 -26.06
CA GLY A 429 -20.95 0.93 -24.89
C GLY A 429 -20.05 -0.11 -24.25
N SER A 430 -20.06 -0.18 -22.92
CA SER A 430 -19.39 -1.26 -22.21
C SER A 430 -20.09 -2.60 -22.49
N LYS A 431 -19.34 -3.59 -22.98
CA LYS A 431 -19.82 -4.97 -23.14
C LYS A 431 -20.33 -5.53 -21.80
N GLN A 432 -19.66 -5.20 -20.70
CA GLN A 432 -20.02 -5.69 -19.37
C GLN A 432 -21.32 -5.04 -18.87
N GLU A 433 -21.48 -3.73 -19.05
CA GLU A 433 -22.73 -3.02 -18.76
C GLU A 433 -23.91 -3.60 -19.56
N PHE A 434 -23.71 -3.85 -20.85
CA PHE A 434 -24.71 -4.46 -21.72
C PHE A 434 -25.15 -5.84 -21.24
N LEU A 435 -24.21 -6.72 -20.92
CA LEU A 435 -24.52 -8.07 -20.43
C LEU A 435 -25.20 -8.03 -19.05
N CYS A 436 -24.83 -7.09 -18.17
CA CYS A 436 -25.51 -6.86 -16.90
C CYS A 436 -26.97 -6.43 -17.09
N LEU A 437 -27.21 -5.40 -17.91
CA LEU A 437 -28.56 -4.92 -18.18
C LEU A 437 -29.42 -5.98 -18.89
N LEU A 438 -28.83 -6.81 -19.75
CA LEU A 438 -29.52 -7.95 -20.36
C LEU A 438 -29.91 -9.01 -19.34
N MET A 439 -29.04 -9.35 -18.39
CA MET A 439 -29.36 -10.31 -17.34
C MET A 439 -30.46 -9.81 -16.42
N GLN A 440 -30.42 -8.53 -16.04
CA GLN A 440 -31.48 -7.89 -15.25
C GLN A 440 -32.82 -7.86 -15.99
N HIS A 441 -32.80 -7.59 -17.30
CA HIS A 441 -34.02 -7.65 -18.11
C HIS A 441 -34.56 -9.09 -18.20
N LEU A 442 -33.67 -10.06 -18.41
CA LEU A 442 -34.03 -11.46 -18.54
C LEU A 442 -34.66 -12.02 -17.26
N GLU A 443 -34.08 -11.68 -16.10
CA GLU A 443 -34.63 -12.03 -14.79
C GLU A 443 -36.06 -11.54 -14.61
N ASN A 444 -36.37 -10.32 -15.08
CA ASN A 444 -37.70 -9.70 -14.95
C ASN A 444 -38.60 -9.92 -16.18
N SER A 445 -38.16 -10.76 -17.12
CA SER A 445 -38.89 -11.02 -18.35
C SER A 445 -40.08 -11.97 -18.13
N PRO A 446 -41.11 -11.92 -18.99
CA PRO A 446 -42.25 -12.83 -18.88
C PRO A 446 -41.92 -14.27 -19.26
N VAL A 447 -40.67 -14.59 -19.61
CA VAL A 447 -40.14 -15.94 -19.90
C VAL A 447 -39.93 -16.76 -18.62
N PHE A 448 -39.73 -16.06 -17.50
CA PHE A 448 -39.56 -16.64 -16.18
C PHE A 448 -40.71 -16.23 -15.26
N GLU A 449 -41.07 -17.11 -14.32
CA GLU A 449 -42.07 -16.86 -13.29
C GLU A 449 -41.52 -17.29 -11.92
N GLY A 450 -42.01 -16.65 -10.86
CA GLY A 450 -41.54 -16.83 -9.50
C GLY A 450 -40.98 -15.53 -8.91
N SER A 451 -40.85 -15.48 -7.60
CA SER A 451 -40.41 -14.28 -6.88
C SER A 451 -38.89 -14.08 -6.98
N LEU A 452 -38.14 -14.86 -6.22
CA LEU A 452 -36.68 -14.80 -6.11
C LEU A 452 -36.01 -16.01 -6.77
N SER A 453 -36.61 -17.20 -6.59
CA SER A 453 -36.24 -18.45 -7.24
C SER A 453 -37.22 -18.70 -8.38
N LYS A 454 -36.75 -18.62 -9.62
CA LYS A 454 -37.62 -18.55 -10.81
C LYS A 454 -37.60 -19.84 -11.64
N ASN A 455 -38.78 -20.25 -12.08
CA ASN A 455 -39.02 -21.29 -13.09
C ASN A 455 -39.30 -20.65 -14.46
N LEU A 456 -39.36 -21.47 -15.51
CA LEU A 456 -39.86 -21.01 -16.81
C LEU A 456 -41.38 -20.83 -16.72
N SER A 457 -41.89 -19.76 -17.33
CA SER A 457 -43.33 -19.54 -17.48
C SER A 457 -43.84 -20.17 -18.77
N LEU A 458 -45.16 -20.40 -18.88
CA LEU A 458 -45.81 -20.72 -20.15
C LEU A 458 -46.45 -19.46 -20.74
N ASN A 459 -45.78 -18.85 -21.71
CA ASN A 459 -46.26 -17.68 -22.44
C ASN A 459 -46.36 -18.02 -23.95
N SER A 460 -47.59 -18.09 -24.47
CA SER A 460 -47.85 -18.47 -25.87
C SER A 460 -47.18 -17.54 -26.86
N ARG A 461 -47.22 -16.23 -26.62
CA ARG A 461 -46.57 -15.23 -27.47
C ARG A 461 -45.05 -15.35 -27.45
N ALA A 462 -44.46 -15.59 -26.29
CA ALA A 462 -43.01 -15.81 -26.18
C ALA A 462 -42.56 -17.10 -26.89
N LEU A 463 -43.43 -18.11 -26.95
CA LEU A 463 -43.17 -19.35 -27.69
C LEU A 463 -43.24 -19.13 -29.20
N GLU A 464 -44.26 -18.40 -29.69
CA GLU A 464 -44.41 -18.02 -31.09
C GLU A 464 -43.24 -17.15 -31.58
N GLU A 465 -42.78 -16.21 -30.74
CA GLU A 465 -41.65 -15.32 -31.03
C GLU A 465 -40.28 -15.96 -30.74
N ASN A 466 -40.24 -17.25 -30.38
CA ASN A 466 -39.04 -18.03 -30.05
C ASN A 466 -38.11 -17.39 -29.01
N LEU A 467 -38.70 -16.71 -28.00
CA LEU A 467 -37.96 -15.98 -26.98
C LEU A 467 -37.26 -16.91 -25.98
N TYR A 468 -37.80 -18.12 -25.74
CA TYR A 468 -37.18 -19.11 -24.87
C TYR A 468 -35.79 -19.54 -25.38
N TYR A 469 -35.68 -19.83 -26.69
CA TYR A 469 -34.41 -20.12 -27.33
C TYR A 469 -33.42 -18.96 -27.20
N GLU A 470 -33.87 -17.72 -27.46
CA GLU A 470 -32.98 -16.56 -27.35
C GLU A 470 -32.56 -16.28 -25.91
N ALA A 471 -33.43 -16.49 -24.93
CA ALA A 471 -33.10 -16.43 -23.50
C ALA A 471 -31.96 -17.40 -23.13
N GLY A 472 -32.06 -18.67 -23.55
CA GLY A 472 -31.01 -19.66 -23.33
C GLY A 472 -29.69 -19.29 -24.03
N LYS A 473 -29.78 -18.76 -25.26
CA LYS A 473 -28.62 -18.31 -26.04
C LYS A 473 -27.93 -17.09 -25.43
N ILE A 474 -28.69 -16.11 -24.94
CA ILE A 474 -28.18 -14.91 -24.27
C ILE A 474 -27.46 -15.28 -22.97
N LEU A 475 -28.01 -16.20 -22.19
CA LEU A 475 -27.36 -16.72 -20.98
C LEU A 475 -26.00 -17.35 -21.28
N ALA A 476 -25.95 -18.21 -22.31
CA ALA A 476 -24.69 -18.80 -22.74
C ALA A 476 -23.68 -17.76 -23.21
N ILE A 477 -24.11 -16.77 -24.00
CA ILE A 477 -23.25 -15.68 -24.47
C ILE A 477 -22.72 -14.86 -23.28
N SER A 478 -23.56 -14.50 -22.31
CA SER A 478 -23.12 -13.75 -21.12
C SER A 478 -22.03 -14.50 -20.37
N LEU A 479 -22.25 -15.77 -20.02
CA LEU A 479 -21.28 -16.57 -19.27
C LEU A 479 -19.93 -16.67 -19.97
N VAL A 480 -19.92 -16.91 -21.28
CA VAL A 480 -18.68 -17.14 -22.04
C VAL A 480 -17.96 -15.84 -22.40
N HIS A 481 -18.69 -14.73 -22.57
CA HIS A 481 -18.09 -13.41 -22.85
C HIS A 481 -17.66 -12.66 -21.58
N GLY A 482 -17.80 -13.26 -20.39
CA GLY A 482 -17.41 -12.68 -19.09
C GLY A 482 -18.44 -11.72 -18.50
N GLY A 483 -19.72 -11.87 -18.86
CA GLY A 483 -20.85 -11.19 -18.24
C GLY A 483 -21.38 -11.93 -16.99
N PRO A 484 -22.37 -11.37 -16.28
CA PRO A 484 -22.89 -11.96 -15.05
C PRO A 484 -23.63 -13.27 -15.31
N SER A 485 -23.59 -14.15 -14.31
CA SER A 485 -24.36 -15.38 -14.24
C SER A 485 -25.81 -15.11 -13.81
N PRO A 486 -26.79 -15.96 -14.18
CA PRO A 486 -28.20 -15.70 -13.89
C PRO A 486 -28.50 -15.62 -12.39
N GLY A 487 -28.04 -16.55 -11.56
CA GLY A 487 -28.24 -16.48 -10.10
C GLY A 487 -29.69 -16.43 -9.60
N PHE A 488 -30.70 -16.66 -10.45
CA PHE A 488 -32.12 -16.58 -10.10
C PHE A 488 -32.91 -17.87 -10.38
N PHE A 489 -32.28 -18.96 -10.84
CA PHE A 489 -33.02 -20.19 -11.19
C PHE A 489 -33.53 -20.91 -9.95
N SER A 490 -34.67 -21.56 -10.07
CA SER A 490 -35.09 -22.56 -9.09
C SER A 490 -34.21 -23.81 -9.17
N LYS A 491 -34.14 -24.52 -8.05
CA LYS A 491 -33.51 -25.84 -8.00
C LYS A 491 -34.16 -26.81 -8.99
N THR A 492 -35.49 -26.71 -9.17
CA THR A 492 -36.26 -27.56 -10.07
C THR A 492 -35.88 -27.29 -11.53
N LEU A 493 -35.82 -26.04 -11.96
CA LEU A 493 -35.40 -25.68 -13.33
C LEU A 493 -33.96 -26.12 -13.61
N PHE A 494 -33.05 -25.91 -12.67
CA PHE A 494 -31.66 -26.35 -12.80
C PHE A 494 -31.56 -27.89 -12.91
N ASN A 495 -32.28 -28.61 -12.05
CA ASN A 495 -32.30 -30.07 -12.09
C ASN A 495 -32.89 -30.61 -13.40
N CYS A 496 -33.92 -29.95 -13.96
CA CYS A 496 -34.44 -30.32 -15.29
C CYS A 496 -33.37 -30.19 -16.39
N LEU A 497 -32.50 -29.17 -16.33
CA LEU A 497 -31.40 -28.99 -17.29
C LEU A 497 -30.31 -30.09 -17.17
N VAL A 498 -30.02 -30.51 -15.94
CA VAL A 498 -28.97 -31.49 -15.64
C VAL A 498 -29.44 -32.92 -15.84
N TYR A 499 -30.57 -33.28 -15.24
CA TYR A 499 -31.05 -34.66 -15.09
C TYR A 499 -32.25 -34.99 -16.00
N GLY A 500 -32.86 -33.98 -16.62
CA GLY A 500 -34.07 -34.12 -17.42
C GLY A 500 -35.36 -33.87 -16.61
N PRO A 501 -36.43 -33.37 -17.25
CA PRO A 501 -37.71 -33.11 -16.60
C PRO A 501 -38.38 -34.37 -16.04
N GLU A 502 -38.16 -35.53 -16.66
CA GLU A 502 -38.68 -36.83 -16.22
C GLU A 502 -38.03 -37.35 -14.92
N ASN A 503 -36.85 -36.85 -14.56
CA ASN A 503 -36.10 -37.26 -13.37
C ASN A 503 -36.10 -36.19 -12.27
N THR A 504 -36.92 -35.15 -12.40
CA THR A 504 -36.97 -34.01 -11.48
C THR A 504 -38.33 -33.93 -10.80
N GLN A 505 -38.33 -33.72 -9.47
CA GLN A 505 -39.56 -33.52 -8.70
C GLN A 505 -39.68 -32.04 -8.26
N PRO A 506 -40.76 -31.34 -8.63
CA PRO A 506 -41.01 -29.96 -8.20
C PRO A 506 -41.53 -29.91 -6.76
N ILE A 507 -41.37 -28.75 -6.12
CA ILE A 507 -41.91 -28.47 -4.77
C ILE A 507 -43.02 -27.41 -4.83
N LEU A 508 -43.76 -27.24 -3.74
CA LEU A 508 -44.84 -26.26 -3.68
C LEU A 508 -44.36 -24.83 -3.93
N ASP A 509 -43.16 -24.48 -3.44
CA ASP A 509 -42.57 -23.14 -3.61
C ASP A 509 -42.25 -22.80 -5.08
N ASP A 510 -42.24 -23.80 -5.97
CA ASP A 510 -42.05 -23.58 -7.41
C ASP A 510 -43.31 -23.09 -8.13
N VAL A 511 -44.48 -23.15 -7.48
CA VAL A 511 -45.77 -22.75 -8.06
C VAL A 511 -45.97 -21.25 -7.91
N SER A 512 -45.89 -20.53 -9.03
CA SER A 512 -46.05 -19.07 -9.04
C SER A 512 -47.53 -18.62 -9.01
N ASP A 513 -48.45 -19.48 -9.43
CA ASP A 513 -49.88 -19.21 -9.45
C ASP A 513 -50.49 -19.40 -8.05
N PHE A 514 -50.99 -18.30 -7.47
CA PHE A 514 -51.53 -18.30 -6.11
C PHE A 514 -52.74 -19.23 -5.96
N ASP A 515 -53.65 -19.25 -6.93
CA ASP A 515 -54.87 -20.05 -6.85
C ASP A 515 -54.55 -21.55 -6.94
N VAL A 516 -53.59 -21.91 -7.80
CA VAL A 516 -53.10 -23.30 -7.90
C VAL A 516 -52.31 -23.70 -6.65
N ALA A 517 -51.48 -22.83 -6.10
CA ALA A 517 -50.77 -23.10 -4.85
C ALA A 517 -51.75 -23.30 -3.68
N GLN A 518 -52.77 -22.43 -3.54
CA GLN A 518 -53.83 -22.59 -2.55
C GLN A 518 -54.63 -23.87 -2.76
N MET A 519 -54.93 -24.24 -4.00
CA MET A 519 -55.58 -25.51 -4.32
C MET A 519 -54.75 -26.71 -3.85
N ILE A 520 -53.44 -26.73 -4.14
CA ILE A 520 -52.54 -27.82 -3.69
C ILE A 520 -52.47 -27.88 -2.16
N ILE A 521 -52.41 -26.73 -1.49
CA ILE A 521 -52.46 -26.65 -0.02
C ILE A 521 -53.77 -27.26 0.48
N ARG A 522 -54.93 -26.83 -0.05
CA ARG A 522 -56.25 -27.34 0.34
C ARG A 522 -56.40 -28.85 0.13
N VAL A 523 -55.90 -29.37 -0.99
CA VAL A 523 -55.85 -30.82 -1.28
C VAL A 523 -55.00 -31.55 -0.22
N ASN A 524 -53.82 -31.03 0.12
CA ASN A 524 -52.93 -31.65 1.11
C ASN A 524 -53.48 -31.55 2.54
N THR A 525 -54.18 -30.47 2.89
CA THR A 525 -54.76 -30.24 4.24
C THR A 525 -56.07 -30.96 4.47
N ALA A 526 -56.71 -31.51 3.44
CA ALA A 526 -57.97 -32.24 3.58
C ALA A 526 -57.86 -33.36 4.62
N THR A 527 -58.82 -33.39 5.55
CA THR A 527 -58.77 -34.27 6.74
C THR A 527 -59.59 -35.55 6.57
N ASN A 528 -60.52 -35.58 5.62
CA ASN A 528 -61.38 -36.72 5.35
C ASN A 528 -61.80 -36.78 3.86
N VAL A 529 -62.39 -37.89 3.42
CA VAL A 529 -62.73 -38.13 2.01
C VAL A 529 -63.82 -37.18 1.50
N ALA A 530 -64.77 -36.75 2.34
CA ALA A 530 -65.82 -35.81 1.93
C ALA A 530 -65.26 -34.41 1.67
N ASP A 531 -64.39 -33.93 2.56
CA ASP A 531 -63.65 -32.67 2.45
C ASP A 531 -62.76 -32.64 1.19
N LEU A 532 -62.01 -33.71 0.93
CA LEU A 532 -61.20 -33.84 -0.29
C LEU A 532 -62.05 -33.85 -1.57
N ASN A 533 -63.19 -34.55 -1.59
CA ASN A 533 -64.10 -34.53 -2.72
C ASN A 533 -64.75 -33.15 -2.93
N SER A 534 -64.99 -32.37 -1.87
CA SER A 534 -65.47 -30.98 -1.99
C SER A 534 -64.44 -30.13 -2.73
N VAL A 535 -63.17 -30.20 -2.34
CA VAL A 535 -62.07 -29.47 -3.00
C VAL A 535 -61.91 -29.90 -4.46
N VAL A 536 -61.99 -31.21 -4.75
CA VAL A 536 -61.93 -31.74 -6.12
C VAL A 536 -63.10 -31.27 -6.97
N ASN A 537 -64.31 -31.21 -6.42
CA ASN A 537 -65.50 -30.71 -7.13
C ASN A 537 -65.44 -29.20 -7.38
N GLU A 538 -64.96 -28.42 -6.42
CA GLU A 538 -64.73 -26.97 -6.59
C GLU A 538 -63.72 -26.67 -7.69
N CYS A 539 -62.71 -27.54 -7.85
CA CYS A 539 -61.63 -27.39 -8.82
C CYS A 539 -61.82 -28.28 -10.07
N TYR A 540 -62.99 -28.88 -10.25
CA TYR A 540 -63.25 -29.95 -11.23
C TYR A 540 -62.81 -29.56 -12.64
N ASN A 541 -63.26 -28.39 -13.10
CA ASN A 541 -62.98 -27.89 -14.46
C ASN A 541 -61.47 -27.71 -14.70
N TYR A 542 -60.73 -27.27 -13.69
CA TYR A 542 -59.27 -27.10 -13.81
C TYR A 542 -58.55 -28.45 -13.81
N LEU A 543 -58.93 -29.37 -12.92
CA LEU A 543 -58.34 -30.71 -12.84
C LEU A 543 -58.61 -31.54 -14.09
N GLU A 544 -59.79 -31.41 -14.68
CA GLU A 544 -60.15 -32.04 -15.96
C GLU A 544 -59.29 -31.49 -17.10
N LEU A 545 -59.15 -30.16 -17.18
CA LEU A 545 -58.37 -29.49 -18.22
C LEU A 545 -56.89 -29.92 -18.24
N ILE A 546 -56.28 -30.07 -17.06
CA ILE A 546 -54.88 -30.48 -16.93
C ILE A 546 -54.68 -32.01 -16.96
N GLY A 547 -55.77 -32.78 -17.02
CA GLY A 547 -55.73 -34.24 -17.03
C GLY A 547 -55.36 -34.87 -15.68
N CYS A 548 -55.52 -34.15 -14.58
CA CYS A 548 -55.23 -34.62 -13.22
C CYS A 548 -56.50 -35.05 -12.45
N LEU A 549 -57.68 -34.97 -13.07
CA LEU A 549 -58.94 -35.40 -12.46
C LEU A 549 -58.87 -36.90 -12.09
N ARG A 550 -59.07 -37.19 -10.81
CA ARG A 550 -58.97 -38.53 -10.24
C ARG A 550 -60.20 -38.85 -9.41
N ILE A 551 -60.71 -40.08 -9.53
CA ILE A 551 -61.74 -40.60 -8.63
C ILE A 551 -61.10 -40.83 -7.26
N ILE A 552 -61.56 -40.08 -6.25
CA ILE A 552 -61.06 -40.19 -4.88
C ILE A 552 -61.76 -41.35 -4.19
N THR A 553 -60.99 -42.41 -3.90
CA THR A 553 -61.49 -43.61 -3.21
C THR A 553 -60.96 -43.72 -1.78
N SER A 554 -59.87 -43.01 -1.48
CA SER A 554 -59.20 -43.01 -0.19
C SER A 554 -58.57 -41.64 0.10
N LEU A 555 -58.34 -41.33 1.39
CA LEU A 555 -57.67 -40.08 1.76
C LEU A 555 -56.20 -40.02 1.27
N SER A 556 -55.55 -41.17 1.06
CA SER A 556 -54.20 -41.25 0.49
C SER A 556 -54.10 -40.78 -0.97
N ASP A 557 -55.22 -40.71 -1.70
CA ASP A 557 -55.24 -40.24 -3.08
C ASP A 557 -54.86 -38.75 -3.19
N LYS A 558 -54.94 -37.97 -2.09
CA LYS A 558 -54.54 -36.55 -2.06
C LYS A 558 -53.08 -36.31 -2.42
N TYR A 559 -52.17 -37.20 -2.00
CA TYR A 559 -50.74 -37.04 -2.26
C TYR A 559 -50.41 -37.22 -3.74
N ARG A 560 -51.04 -38.22 -4.38
CA ARG A 560 -50.90 -38.44 -5.83
C ARG A 560 -51.53 -37.31 -6.62
N LEU A 561 -52.70 -36.84 -6.21
CA LEU A 561 -53.35 -35.69 -6.84
C LEU A 561 -52.50 -34.42 -6.74
N ALA A 562 -51.97 -34.11 -5.55
CA ALA A 562 -51.08 -32.98 -5.35
C ALA A 562 -49.78 -33.08 -6.19
N GLU A 563 -49.17 -34.27 -6.25
CA GLU A 563 -48.00 -34.55 -7.08
C GLU A 563 -48.32 -34.39 -8.59
N ASP A 564 -49.44 -34.94 -9.06
CA ASP A 564 -49.88 -34.84 -10.46
C ASP A 564 -50.11 -33.37 -10.86
N ILE A 565 -50.75 -32.57 -10.00
CA ILE A 565 -50.95 -31.12 -10.20
C ILE A 565 -49.61 -30.37 -10.22
N LEU A 566 -48.72 -30.63 -9.26
CA LEU A 566 -47.41 -29.99 -9.16
C LEU A 566 -46.54 -30.28 -10.38
N VAL A 567 -46.43 -31.56 -10.76
CA VAL A 567 -45.65 -32.00 -11.93
C VAL A 567 -46.21 -31.41 -13.22
N TYR A 568 -47.55 -31.39 -13.37
CA TYR A 568 -48.14 -30.77 -14.55
C TYR A 568 -47.84 -29.27 -14.62
N HIS A 569 -48.09 -28.56 -13.53
CA HIS A 569 -48.02 -27.10 -13.49
C HIS A 569 -46.58 -26.58 -13.55
N VAL A 570 -45.61 -27.23 -12.91
CA VAL A 570 -44.22 -26.73 -12.91
C VAL A 570 -43.40 -27.28 -14.09
N ILE A 571 -43.67 -28.51 -14.53
CA ILE A 571 -42.82 -29.20 -15.53
C ILE A 571 -43.56 -29.44 -16.85
N LYS A 572 -44.68 -30.19 -16.85
CA LYS A 572 -45.28 -30.65 -18.13
C LYS A 572 -45.83 -29.49 -18.97
N ARG A 573 -46.47 -28.49 -18.35
CA ARG A 573 -47.06 -27.37 -19.11
C ARG A 573 -46.00 -26.54 -19.84
N VAL A 574 -44.78 -26.49 -19.32
CA VAL A 574 -43.66 -25.72 -19.88
C VAL A 574 -42.71 -26.58 -20.72
N GLN A 575 -43.08 -27.81 -21.07
CA GLN A 575 -42.19 -28.71 -21.82
C GLN A 575 -41.69 -28.11 -23.14
N ALA A 576 -42.59 -27.50 -23.93
CA ALA A 576 -42.22 -26.85 -25.19
C ALA A 576 -41.31 -25.60 -24.98
N PRO A 577 -41.65 -24.66 -24.08
CA PRO A 577 -40.74 -23.61 -23.62
C PRO A 577 -39.36 -24.12 -23.16
N PHE A 578 -39.34 -25.17 -22.34
CA PHE A 578 -38.13 -25.75 -21.77
C PHE A 578 -37.21 -26.33 -22.84
N GLU A 579 -37.73 -27.10 -23.79
CA GLU A 579 -36.90 -27.64 -24.89
C GLU A 579 -36.34 -26.53 -25.79
N SER A 580 -37.13 -25.49 -26.08
CA SER A 580 -36.66 -24.31 -26.81
C SER A 580 -35.52 -23.59 -26.05
N PHE A 581 -35.71 -23.35 -24.75
CA PHE A 581 -34.72 -22.74 -23.87
C PHE A 581 -33.42 -23.55 -23.77
N LYS A 582 -33.54 -24.86 -23.54
CA LYS A 582 -32.43 -25.82 -23.49
C LYS A 582 -31.64 -25.83 -24.80
N GLN A 583 -32.32 -25.74 -25.94
CA GLN A 583 -31.66 -25.68 -27.25
C GLN A 583 -30.87 -24.36 -27.43
N GLY A 584 -31.36 -23.25 -26.88
CA GLY A 584 -30.61 -21.98 -26.84
C GLY A 584 -29.33 -22.08 -26.01
N LEU A 585 -29.41 -22.70 -24.84
CA LEU A 585 -28.32 -22.84 -23.87
C LEU A 585 -27.16 -23.72 -24.36
N LYS A 586 -27.36 -24.54 -25.40
CA LYS A 586 -26.27 -25.26 -26.10
C LYS A 586 -25.29 -24.33 -26.83
N THR A 587 -25.65 -23.06 -27.01
CA THR A 587 -24.76 -22.06 -27.60
C THR A 587 -23.43 -22.05 -26.85
N LEU A 588 -22.31 -22.04 -27.59
CA LEU A 588 -20.96 -22.04 -27.03
C LEU A 588 -20.64 -23.23 -26.09
N GLY A 589 -21.39 -24.34 -26.14
CA GLY A 589 -21.08 -25.55 -25.38
C GLY A 589 -21.40 -25.47 -23.87
N VAL A 590 -22.21 -24.50 -23.46
CA VAL A 590 -22.49 -24.22 -22.04
C VAL A 590 -23.33 -25.34 -21.41
N LEU A 591 -24.40 -25.80 -22.08
CA LEU A 591 -25.25 -26.87 -21.56
C LEU A 591 -24.47 -28.16 -21.30
N GLU A 592 -23.57 -28.54 -22.19
CA GLU A 592 -22.74 -29.74 -22.06
C GLU A 592 -21.84 -29.66 -20.82
N LYS A 593 -21.29 -28.48 -20.52
CA LYS A 593 -20.48 -28.25 -19.30
C LYS A 593 -21.33 -28.23 -18.04
N ILE A 594 -22.55 -27.69 -18.08
CA ILE A 594 -23.52 -27.77 -16.97
C ILE A 594 -23.83 -29.22 -16.63
N GLN A 595 -24.11 -30.05 -17.64
CA GLN A 595 -24.41 -31.47 -17.45
C GLN A 595 -23.19 -32.29 -17.01
N THR A 596 -21.98 -31.91 -17.45
CA THR A 596 -20.73 -32.57 -17.03
C THR A 596 -20.31 -32.20 -15.62
N TYR A 597 -20.59 -30.96 -15.17
CA TYR A 597 -20.14 -30.41 -13.88
C TYR A 597 -21.27 -29.70 -13.10
N PRO A 598 -22.37 -30.39 -12.77
CA PRO A 598 -23.57 -29.75 -12.21
C PRO A 598 -23.32 -29.02 -10.87
N GLU A 599 -22.49 -29.60 -9.99
CA GLU A 599 -22.13 -29.01 -8.70
C GLU A 599 -21.40 -27.65 -8.83
N ALA A 600 -20.61 -27.47 -9.90
CA ALA A 600 -19.87 -26.23 -10.13
C ALA A 600 -20.78 -25.11 -10.67
N PHE A 601 -21.79 -25.47 -11.47
CA PHE A 601 -22.73 -24.51 -12.08
C PHE A 601 -23.93 -24.18 -11.18
N TYR A 602 -24.28 -25.05 -10.23
CA TYR A 602 -25.41 -24.83 -9.32
C TYR A 602 -25.32 -23.50 -8.57
N SER A 603 -24.13 -23.13 -8.09
CA SER A 603 -23.91 -21.92 -7.28
C SER A 603 -24.06 -20.60 -8.03
N ILE A 604 -23.92 -20.61 -9.37
CA ILE A 604 -24.01 -19.40 -10.21
C ILE A 604 -25.33 -19.35 -11.01
N PHE A 605 -26.06 -20.46 -11.11
CA PHE A 605 -27.36 -20.52 -11.77
C PHE A 605 -28.53 -20.33 -10.82
N CYS A 606 -28.51 -21.01 -9.67
CA CYS A 606 -29.66 -21.05 -8.77
C CYS A 606 -29.71 -19.85 -7.82
N HIS A 607 -30.92 -19.38 -7.55
CA HIS A 607 -31.16 -18.41 -6.49
C HIS A 607 -30.75 -18.97 -5.13
N LYS A 608 -29.88 -18.26 -4.43
CA LYS A 608 -29.60 -18.46 -3.01
C LYS A 608 -30.17 -17.27 -2.24
N PRO A 609 -31.16 -17.47 -1.36
CA PRO A 609 -31.64 -16.40 -0.52
C PRO A 609 -30.59 -16.12 0.57
N GLU A 610 -29.64 -15.24 0.28
CA GLU A 610 -28.84 -14.61 1.33
C GLU A 610 -29.46 -13.25 1.63
N ASN A 611 -30.41 -13.24 2.59
CA ASN A 611 -30.74 -11.99 3.26
C ASN A 611 -29.52 -11.58 4.08
N LEU A 612 -28.83 -10.54 3.62
CA LEU A 612 -27.72 -9.98 4.37
C LEU A 612 -28.25 -9.45 5.70
N SER A 613 -27.87 -10.12 6.78
CA SER A 613 -28.14 -9.74 8.16
C SER A 613 -26.82 -9.51 8.87
N ALA A 614 -26.82 -8.90 10.06
CA ALA A 614 -25.62 -8.84 10.92
C ALA A 614 -24.96 -10.22 11.11
N LYS A 615 -25.74 -11.31 10.97
CA LYS A 615 -25.25 -12.69 10.96
C LYS A 615 -24.42 -13.02 9.70
N VAL A 616 -24.81 -12.57 8.50
CA VAL A 616 -24.05 -12.78 7.26
C VAL A 616 -22.76 -11.95 7.23
N LEU A 617 -22.80 -10.71 7.73
CA LEU A 617 -21.56 -9.94 7.96
C LEU A 617 -20.70 -10.54 9.08
N SER A 618 -21.33 -11.15 10.09
CA SER A 618 -20.63 -11.96 11.11
C SER A 618 -20.08 -13.27 10.54
N ASP A 619 -20.65 -13.83 9.48
CA ASP A 619 -20.13 -15.03 8.81
C ASP A 619 -18.94 -14.68 7.90
N LEU A 620 -18.84 -13.42 7.44
CA LEU A 620 -17.64 -12.84 6.83
C LEU A 620 -16.56 -12.48 7.87
N PHE A 621 -16.95 -12.47 9.15
CA PHE A 621 -16.08 -12.15 10.26
C PHE A 621 -15.21 -13.35 10.60
N THR A 622 -13.92 -13.23 10.35
CA THR A 622 -12.96 -14.22 10.80
C THR A 622 -12.07 -13.59 11.84
N VAL A 623 -12.03 -14.18 13.04
CA VAL A 623 -11.00 -13.83 14.01
C VAL A 623 -9.69 -14.44 13.55
N CYS A 624 -8.69 -13.61 13.27
CA CYS A 624 -7.35 -14.10 12.98
C CYS A 624 -6.65 -14.47 14.30
N THR A 625 -6.64 -15.75 14.65
CA THR A 625 -5.64 -16.29 15.56
C THR A 625 -4.41 -16.70 14.73
N LEU A 626 -3.20 -16.44 15.23
CA LEU A 626 -1.93 -16.82 14.59
C LEU A 626 -1.72 -18.34 14.70
N SER A 627 -2.51 -19.15 13.98
CA SER A 627 -2.42 -20.62 14.02
C SER A 627 -1.30 -21.20 13.13
N ASP A 628 -0.72 -20.42 12.22
CA ASP A 628 0.20 -20.93 11.17
C ASP A 628 1.69 -20.64 11.43
N VAL A 629 2.05 -20.05 12.58
CA VAL A 629 3.46 -19.80 12.98
C VAL A 629 3.89 -20.78 14.09
N GLN A 630 3.69 -22.08 13.89
CA GLN A 630 4.12 -23.14 14.83
C GLN A 630 5.28 -23.99 14.27
N ALA A 631 6.34 -23.34 13.76
CA ALA A 631 7.55 -24.05 13.36
C ALA A 631 8.80 -23.71 14.19
N LEU A 632 8.81 -22.65 14.99
CA LEU A 632 9.98 -22.22 15.78
C LEU A 632 9.49 -21.61 17.11
N GLY A 633 10.16 -21.92 18.23
CA GLY A 633 9.67 -21.75 19.61
C GLY A 633 9.07 -20.39 20.02
N PHE A 634 8.27 -20.43 21.10
CA PHE A 634 7.40 -19.40 21.69
C PHE A 634 7.87 -17.94 21.63
N TRP A 635 9.18 -17.66 21.78
CA TRP A 635 9.73 -16.30 21.81
C TRP A 635 10.53 -15.89 20.58
N ASN A 636 10.96 -16.83 19.73
CA ASN A 636 11.99 -16.53 18.73
C ASN A 636 11.53 -15.55 17.64
N ASN A 637 10.28 -15.08 17.68
CA ASN A 637 9.63 -14.36 16.59
C ASN A 637 8.37 -13.56 17.05
N TYR A 638 8.29 -12.96 18.25
CA TYR A 638 7.14 -12.10 18.63
C TYR A 638 6.92 -10.97 17.63
N LEU A 639 7.98 -10.21 17.32
CA LEU A 639 7.95 -9.15 16.31
C LEU A 639 7.59 -9.73 14.93
N GLN A 640 8.16 -10.87 14.56
CA GLN A 640 7.82 -11.55 13.31
C GLN A 640 6.35 -12.03 13.29
N ALA A 641 5.74 -12.39 14.42
CA ALA A 641 4.34 -12.79 14.48
C ALA A 641 3.42 -11.59 14.19
N VAL A 642 3.73 -10.42 14.74
CA VAL A 642 3.05 -9.15 14.42
C VAL A 642 3.25 -8.79 12.94
N GLU A 643 4.49 -8.87 12.45
CA GLU A 643 4.83 -8.61 11.05
C GLU A 643 4.09 -9.56 10.10
N VAL A 644 4.00 -10.85 10.44
CA VAL A 644 3.26 -11.85 9.68
C VAL A 644 1.75 -11.57 9.70
N ALA A 645 1.19 -11.16 10.84
CA ALA A 645 -0.22 -10.76 10.94
C ALA A 645 -0.52 -9.57 10.02
N LEU A 646 0.31 -8.52 10.08
CA LEU A 646 0.21 -7.37 9.18
C LEU A 646 0.39 -7.78 7.71
N LYS A 647 1.38 -8.64 7.42
CA LYS A 647 1.63 -9.09 6.05
C LYS A 647 0.46 -9.92 5.49
N ARG A 648 -0.16 -10.75 6.32
CA ARG A 648 -1.39 -11.50 6.00
C ARG A 648 -2.57 -10.55 5.77
N MET A 649 -2.77 -9.58 6.64
CA MET A 649 -3.82 -8.56 6.52
C MET A 649 -3.71 -7.80 5.20
N LEU A 650 -2.53 -7.25 4.91
CA LEU A 650 -2.25 -6.54 3.66
C LEU A 650 -2.44 -7.45 2.44
N ASN A 651 -2.29 -8.77 2.60
CA ASN A 651 -2.62 -9.77 1.58
C ASN A 651 -4.07 -10.27 1.66
N PHE A 652 -5.03 -9.37 1.88
CA PHE A 652 -6.47 -9.69 1.91
C PHE A 652 -6.86 -10.78 2.93
N ASN A 653 -6.12 -10.81 4.05
CA ASN A 653 -6.21 -11.79 5.14
C ASN A 653 -5.88 -13.24 4.72
N VAL A 654 -5.18 -13.41 3.60
CA VAL A 654 -4.73 -14.71 3.07
C VAL A 654 -3.25 -14.93 3.41
N PRO A 655 -2.84 -16.14 3.84
CA PRO A 655 -1.45 -16.45 4.10
C PRO A 655 -0.53 -16.07 2.92
N HIS A 656 0.58 -15.41 3.22
CA HIS A 656 1.55 -14.99 2.21
C HIS A 656 2.44 -16.18 1.80
N VAL A 657 2.20 -16.78 0.63
CA VAL A 657 3.04 -17.87 0.11
C VAL A 657 4.28 -17.26 -0.56
N LYS A 658 5.46 -17.45 0.04
CA LYS A 658 6.76 -16.88 -0.42
C LYS A 658 7.20 -17.33 -1.84
N ASN A 659 6.47 -18.23 -2.51
CA ASN A 659 6.83 -18.82 -3.81
C ASN A 659 5.83 -18.56 -4.95
N SER A 660 4.89 -17.63 -4.79
CA SER A 660 3.94 -17.30 -5.86
C SER A 660 4.59 -16.36 -6.88
N THR A 661 4.92 -16.86 -8.06
CA THR A 661 5.32 -16.07 -9.25
C THR A 661 4.17 -15.25 -9.85
N GLY A 662 3.17 -14.87 -9.05
CA GLY A 662 2.00 -14.10 -9.47
C GLY A 662 2.25 -12.61 -9.34
N GLU A 663 1.74 -11.82 -10.28
CA GLU A 663 1.80 -10.36 -10.19
C GLU A 663 1.04 -9.88 -8.94
N PRO A 664 1.61 -8.97 -8.13
CA PRO A 664 0.93 -8.44 -6.96
C PRO A 664 -0.32 -7.66 -7.39
N VAL A 665 -1.46 -7.97 -6.77
CA VAL A 665 -2.70 -7.20 -6.97
C VAL A 665 -2.51 -5.82 -6.36
N TRP A 666 -2.68 -4.79 -7.19
CA TRP A 666 -2.60 -3.39 -6.75
C TRP A 666 -3.77 -3.05 -5.84
N LYS A 667 -3.46 -2.36 -4.75
CA LYS A 667 -4.43 -2.01 -3.70
C LYS A 667 -4.01 -0.71 -3.02
N VAL A 668 -4.98 -0.12 -2.33
CA VAL A 668 -4.80 1.07 -1.48
C VAL A 668 -4.85 0.65 -0.02
N LEU A 669 -3.95 1.18 0.81
CA LEU A 669 -3.98 1.02 2.26
C LEU A 669 -4.60 2.27 2.89
N ILE A 670 -5.69 2.10 3.63
CA ILE A 670 -6.33 3.16 4.39
C ILE A 670 -6.13 2.85 5.87
N TYR A 671 -5.47 3.74 6.60
CA TYR A 671 -5.30 3.58 8.05
C TYR A 671 -5.63 4.87 8.79
N ASP A 672 -5.92 4.79 10.07
CA ASP A 672 -5.94 5.96 10.95
C ASP A 672 -4.54 6.17 11.57
N ARG A 673 -4.41 7.15 12.48
CA ARG A 673 -3.12 7.40 13.14
C ARG A 673 -2.69 6.23 14.04
N PHE A 674 -3.61 5.48 14.62
CA PHE A 674 -3.29 4.28 15.40
C PHE A 674 -2.68 3.20 14.50
N GLY A 675 -3.31 2.90 13.37
CA GLY A 675 -2.80 1.95 12.39
C GLY A 675 -1.45 2.36 11.80
N GLN A 676 -1.24 3.66 11.59
CA GLN A 676 0.06 4.20 11.16
C GLN A 676 1.17 3.95 12.19
N ASP A 677 0.89 4.21 13.47
CA ASP A 677 1.87 4.03 14.56
C ASP A 677 2.25 2.55 14.76
N ILE A 678 1.35 1.61 14.42
CA ILE A 678 1.59 0.16 14.47
C ILE A 678 2.41 -0.32 13.26
N ILE A 679 2.09 0.16 12.05
CA ILE A 679 2.73 -0.31 10.81
C ILE A 679 4.13 0.29 10.63
N SER A 680 4.30 1.59 10.91
CA SER A 680 5.51 2.33 10.54
C SER A 680 6.83 1.81 11.15
N PRO A 681 6.88 1.29 12.39
CA PRO A 681 8.13 0.74 12.93
C PRO A 681 8.50 -0.62 12.33
N LEU A 682 7.53 -1.34 11.74
CA LEU A 682 7.65 -2.74 11.35
C LEU A 682 7.81 -2.93 9.84
N LEU A 683 7.19 -2.08 9.02
CA LEU A 683 7.19 -2.21 7.56
C LEU A 683 7.66 -0.93 6.88
N SER A 684 8.70 -1.06 6.06
CA SER A 684 9.18 0.04 5.23
C SER A 684 8.21 0.33 4.06
N VAL A 685 8.26 1.56 3.53
CA VAL A 685 7.49 1.92 2.31
C VAL A 685 7.86 1.01 1.13
N LYS A 686 9.11 0.53 1.08
CA LYS A 686 9.55 -0.44 0.07
C LYS A 686 8.77 -1.75 0.21
N GLU A 687 8.69 -2.32 1.40
CA GLU A 687 7.96 -3.58 1.64
C GLU A 687 6.46 -3.45 1.38
N LEU A 688 5.84 -2.32 1.75
CA LEU A 688 4.44 -2.07 1.41
C LEU A 688 4.20 -2.10 -0.11
N ARG A 689 5.10 -1.50 -0.90
CA ARG A 689 5.03 -1.53 -2.37
C ARG A 689 5.27 -2.92 -2.93
N ASP A 690 6.24 -3.66 -2.39
CA ASP A 690 6.53 -5.04 -2.80
C ASP A 690 5.32 -5.96 -2.55
N MET A 691 4.42 -5.58 -1.64
CA MET A 691 3.17 -6.26 -1.33
C MET A 691 1.95 -5.79 -2.15
N GLY A 692 2.14 -4.89 -3.12
CA GLY A 692 1.07 -4.36 -3.97
C GLY A 692 0.35 -3.12 -3.42
N ILE A 693 0.80 -2.55 -2.30
CA ILE A 693 0.26 -1.26 -1.82
C ILE A 693 0.80 -0.14 -2.72
N THR A 694 -0.08 0.46 -3.52
CA THR A 694 0.27 1.57 -4.42
C THR A 694 0.21 2.92 -3.73
N LEU A 695 -0.77 3.10 -2.85
CA LEU A 695 -1.02 4.30 -2.07
C LEU A 695 -1.36 3.91 -0.64
N HIS A 696 -0.87 4.68 0.33
CA HIS A 696 -1.29 4.61 1.72
C HIS A 696 -1.79 5.99 2.16
N LEU A 697 -3.01 6.06 2.70
CA LEU A 697 -3.70 7.31 3.00
C LEU A 697 -4.31 7.26 4.39
N LEU A 698 -4.35 8.41 5.07
CA LEU A 698 -5.02 8.55 6.35
C LEU A 698 -6.54 8.54 6.16
N LEU A 699 -7.28 7.81 7.00
CA LEU A 699 -8.75 7.68 6.94
C LEU A 699 -9.47 9.05 7.00
N HIS A 700 -8.88 10.05 7.63
CA HIS A 700 -9.48 11.39 7.75
C HIS A 700 -8.95 12.39 6.72
N SER A 701 -8.12 11.96 5.77
CA SER A 701 -7.73 12.80 4.63
C SER A 701 -8.85 12.90 3.59
N ASP A 702 -8.85 13.98 2.81
CA ASP A 702 -9.66 14.06 1.60
C ASP A 702 -9.09 13.11 0.55
N ARG A 703 -9.94 12.25 0.00
CA ARG A 703 -9.56 11.17 -0.92
C ARG A 703 -10.45 11.17 -2.14
N ASP A 704 -9.83 11.12 -3.31
CA ASP A 704 -10.53 10.96 -4.57
C ASP A 704 -10.98 9.49 -4.77
N PRO A 705 -12.12 9.25 -5.42
CA PRO A 705 -12.56 7.90 -5.77
C PRO A 705 -11.58 7.18 -6.71
N ILE A 706 -11.24 5.95 -6.37
CA ILE A 706 -10.46 5.00 -7.18
C ILE A 706 -11.27 3.68 -7.31
N PRO A 707 -12.39 3.69 -8.07
CA PRO A 707 -13.39 2.62 -8.05
C PRO A 707 -12.91 1.28 -8.66
N ASP A 708 -11.76 1.26 -9.34
CA ASP A 708 -11.18 0.06 -9.97
C ASP A 708 -10.06 -0.58 -9.13
N VAL A 709 -9.87 -0.14 -7.87
CA VAL A 709 -8.79 -0.63 -7.01
C VAL A 709 -9.34 -1.05 -5.64
N PRO A 710 -8.99 -2.25 -5.13
CA PRO A 710 -9.33 -2.68 -3.78
C PRO A 710 -8.66 -1.83 -2.69
N ALA A 711 -9.36 -1.60 -1.59
CA ALA A 711 -8.84 -0.90 -0.42
C ALA A 711 -8.80 -1.81 0.82
N VAL A 712 -7.64 -1.84 1.48
CA VAL A 712 -7.41 -2.48 2.78
C VAL A 712 -7.48 -1.40 3.85
N TYR A 713 -8.51 -1.47 4.70
CA TYR A 713 -8.67 -0.60 5.86
C TYR A 713 -8.01 -1.26 7.07
N PHE A 714 -7.17 -0.52 7.80
CA PHE A 714 -6.58 -0.91 9.08
C PHE A 714 -6.75 0.23 10.10
N VAL A 715 -7.81 0.16 10.89
CA VAL A 715 -8.30 1.31 11.68
C VAL A 715 -8.79 0.90 13.07
N MET A 716 -8.73 1.82 14.03
CA MET A 716 -9.37 1.61 15.34
C MET A 716 -10.90 1.70 15.19
N PRO A 717 -11.71 0.86 15.86
CA PRO A 717 -13.18 0.94 15.78
C PRO A 717 -13.75 2.09 16.63
N THR A 718 -13.30 3.33 16.43
CA THR A 718 -13.86 4.54 17.05
C THR A 718 -15.11 5.01 16.29
N GLU A 719 -16.02 5.74 16.94
CA GLU A 719 -17.22 6.25 16.28
C GLU A 719 -16.88 7.11 15.05
N GLU A 720 -15.92 8.03 15.21
CA GLU A 720 -15.42 8.90 14.13
C GLU A 720 -14.90 8.11 12.92
N ASN A 721 -14.15 7.03 13.16
CA ASN A 721 -13.62 6.19 12.08
C ASN A 721 -14.75 5.42 11.38
N ILE A 722 -15.69 4.87 12.14
CA ILE A 722 -16.84 4.12 11.60
C ILE A 722 -17.70 5.02 10.73
N ASP A 723 -17.97 6.25 11.17
CA ASP A 723 -18.74 7.24 10.38
C ASP A 723 -18.03 7.58 9.07
N ARG A 724 -16.71 7.80 9.12
CA ARG A 724 -15.91 8.10 7.93
C ARG A 724 -15.88 6.93 6.95
N MET A 725 -15.84 5.69 7.43
CA MET A 725 -15.95 4.48 6.62
C MET A 725 -17.34 4.32 5.99
N CYS A 726 -18.40 4.57 6.76
CA CYS A 726 -19.77 4.59 6.26
C CYS A 726 -19.94 5.62 5.12
N GLN A 727 -19.28 6.78 5.22
CA GLN A 727 -19.24 7.77 4.16
C GLN A 727 -18.49 7.26 2.91
N ASP A 728 -17.34 6.60 3.08
CA ASP A 728 -16.59 6.00 1.96
C ASP A 728 -17.41 4.95 1.20
N LEU A 729 -18.23 4.16 1.91
CA LEU A 729 -19.14 3.18 1.30
C LEU A 729 -20.28 3.85 0.52
N ARG A 730 -20.87 4.93 1.07
CA ARG A 730 -21.90 5.72 0.37
C ARG A 730 -21.37 6.36 -0.91
N ASN A 731 -20.11 6.79 -0.88
CA ASN A 731 -19.45 7.40 -2.03
C ASN A 731 -18.82 6.38 -2.99
N GLN A 732 -18.82 5.09 -2.64
CA GLN A 732 -18.24 3.99 -3.42
C GLN A 732 -16.83 4.32 -3.95
N LEU A 733 -15.96 4.80 -3.05
CA LEU A 733 -14.61 5.23 -3.41
C LEU A 733 -13.71 4.13 -3.99
N TYR A 734 -13.97 2.86 -3.72
CA TYR A 734 -13.09 1.75 -4.09
C TYR A 734 -13.85 0.58 -4.68
N GLU A 735 -13.16 -0.31 -5.40
CA GLU A 735 -13.76 -1.52 -6.00
C GLU A 735 -14.31 -2.46 -4.92
N SER A 736 -13.50 -2.68 -3.89
CA SER A 736 -13.81 -3.54 -2.76
C SER A 736 -13.14 -3.07 -1.48
N TYR A 737 -13.77 -3.37 -0.35
CA TYR A 737 -13.41 -2.91 0.99
C TYR A 737 -13.04 -4.11 1.87
N TYR A 738 -11.79 -4.16 2.31
CA TYR A 738 -11.28 -5.14 3.27
C TYR A 738 -11.13 -4.46 4.62
N LEU A 739 -12.10 -4.65 5.50
CA LEU A 739 -12.20 -3.94 6.77
C LEU A 739 -11.43 -4.68 7.86
N ASN A 740 -10.34 -4.12 8.35
CA ASN A 740 -9.55 -4.68 9.45
C ASN A 740 -9.55 -3.71 10.63
N PHE A 741 -10.10 -4.17 11.76
CA PHE A 741 -10.12 -3.41 12.99
C PHE A 741 -8.93 -3.77 13.87
N ILE A 742 -8.26 -2.75 14.40
CA ILE A 742 -7.09 -2.89 15.28
C ILE A 742 -7.46 -3.66 16.56
N SER A 743 -8.65 -3.41 17.09
CA SER A 743 -9.25 -4.07 18.25
C SER A 743 -10.66 -4.58 17.93
N ALA A 744 -11.27 -5.30 18.87
CA ALA A 744 -12.58 -5.90 18.65
C ALA A 744 -13.67 -4.85 18.39
N ILE A 745 -14.37 -4.96 17.25
CA ILE A 745 -15.52 -4.09 16.94
C ILE A 745 -16.77 -4.52 17.72
N SER A 746 -17.53 -3.54 18.23
CA SER A 746 -18.81 -3.82 18.87
C SER A 746 -19.89 -4.17 17.84
N ARG A 747 -20.85 -4.99 18.25
CA ARG A 747 -21.98 -5.38 17.39
C ARG A 747 -22.75 -4.18 16.84
N SER A 748 -22.97 -3.15 17.66
CA SER A 748 -23.67 -1.92 17.24
C SER A 748 -22.94 -1.24 16.07
N LYS A 749 -21.62 -1.05 16.18
CA LYS A 749 -20.82 -0.41 15.12
C LYS A 749 -20.78 -1.24 13.84
N LEU A 750 -20.81 -2.57 13.97
CA LEU A 750 -20.91 -3.45 12.81
C LEU A 750 -22.28 -3.32 12.12
N GLU A 751 -23.36 -3.19 12.90
CA GLU A 751 -24.71 -2.93 12.38
C GLU A 751 -24.79 -1.58 11.66
N ASP A 752 -24.08 -0.54 12.14
CA ASP A 752 -24.00 0.76 11.46
C ASP A 752 -23.35 0.65 10.08
N ILE A 753 -22.22 -0.07 9.96
CA ILE A 753 -21.56 -0.34 8.67
C ILE A 753 -22.49 -1.14 7.75
N ALA A 754 -23.16 -2.16 8.27
CA ALA A 754 -24.09 -2.99 7.52
C ALA A 754 -25.21 -2.15 6.90
N ASN A 755 -25.83 -1.29 7.72
CA ASN A 755 -26.90 -0.39 7.30
C ASN A 755 -26.41 0.61 6.25
N ALA A 756 -25.20 1.16 6.42
CA ALA A 756 -24.61 2.06 5.44
C ALA A 756 -24.33 1.36 4.09
N ALA A 757 -23.78 0.14 4.10
CA ALA A 757 -23.54 -0.65 2.90
C ALA A 757 -24.84 -1.02 2.17
N LEU A 758 -25.89 -1.40 2.91
CA LEU A 758 -27.22 -1.67 2.37
C LEU A 758 -27.82 -0.43 1.70
N ALA A 759 -27.82 0.71 2.40
CA ALA A 759 -28.35 1.96 1.87
C ALA A 759 -27.60 2.44 0.61
N ALA A 760 -26.29 2.17 0.53
CA ALA A 760 -25.45 2.52 -0.60
C ALA A 760 -25.47 1.49 -1.74
N SER A 761 -26.18 0.37 -1.59
CA SER A 761 -26.07 -0.80 -2.50
C SER A 761 -24.62 -1.28 -2.72
N ALA A 762 -23.76 -1.08 -1.74
CA ALA A 762 -22.32 -1.41 -1.77
C ALA A 762 -21.99 -2.72 -1.04
N VAL A 763 -23.01 -3.52 -0.70
CA VAL A 763 -22.85 -4.74 0.09
C VAL A 763 -21.88 -5.73 -0.53
N THR A 764 -21.95 -5.93 -1.84
CA THR A 764 -21.04 -6.83 -2.58
C THR A 764 -19.61 -6.29 -2.67
N GLN A 765 -19.40 -5.01 -2.37
CA GLN A 765 -18.07 -4.39 -2.35
C GLN A 765 -17.37 -4.63 -0.99
N VAL A 766 -18.11 -4.86 0.10
CA VAL A 766 -17.51 -5.23 1.40
C VAL A 766 -17.06 -6.69 1.34
N ALA A 767 -15.79 -6.90 1.02
CA ALA A 767 -15.26 -8.23 0.75
C ALA A 767 -15.05 -9.05 2.03
N LYS A 768 -14.54 -8.41 3.09
CA LYS A 768 -14.07 -9.08 4.32
C LYS A 768 -14.10 -8.11 5.51
N VAL A 769 -14.39 -8.63 6.70
CA VAL A 769 -14.34 -7.89 7.98
C VAL A 769 -13.57 -8.71 9.02
N PHE A 770 -12.58 -8.11 9.68
CA PHE A 770 -11.66 -8.81 10.58
C PHE A 770 -11.32 -7.99 11.82
N ASP A 771 -11.28 -8.65 12.97
CA ASP A 771 -10.55 -8.15 14.15
C ASP A 771 -9.11 -8.66 14.11
N GLN A 772 -8.13 -7.76 14.11
CA GLN A 772 -6.70 -8.10 14.07
C GLN A 772 -6.08 -8.28 15.46
N TYR A 773 -6.66 -7.68 16.51
CA TYR A 773 -6.11 -7.67 17.88
C TYR A 773 -4.66 -7.15 17.95
N LEU A 774 -4.33 -6.13 17.16
CA LEU A 774 -3.00 -5.50 17.11
C LEU A 774 -2.97 -4.14 17.82
N ASN A 775 -3.76 -3.95 18.89
CA ASN A 775 -3.82 -2.70 19.64
C ASN A 775 -2.61 -2.48 20.57
N PHE A 776 -1.42 -2.45 20.00
CA PHE A 776 -0.14 -2.15 20.66
C PHE A 776 0.94 -1.91 19.59
N ILE A 777 2.01 -1.21 19.96
CA ILE A 777 3.14 -0.87 19.10
C ILE A 777 4.36 -1.67 19.52
N THR A 778 5.04 -2.29 18.57
CA THR A 778 6.28 -3.04 18.80
C THR A 778 7.46 -2.23 18.26
N LEU A 779 8.40 -1.87 19.14
CA LEU A 779 9.59 -1.09 18.77
C LEU A 779 10.88 -1.94 18.76
N GLU A 780 10.91 -3.00 19.57
CA GLU A 780 12.01 -3.97 19.66
C GLU A 780 11.45 -5.39 19.71
N ASP A 781 12.31 -6.40 19.50
CA ASP A 781 11.92 -7.82 19.49
C ASP A 781 11.28 -8.29 20.82
N ASP A 782 11.62 -7.63 21.91
CA ASP A 782 11.23 -7.91 23.29
C ASP A 782 10.63 -6.68 24.00
N MET A 783 10.04 -5.75 23.22
CA MET A 783 9.40 -4.54 23.75
C MET A 783 8.06 -4.22 23.07
N PHE A 784 7.06 -3.80 23.85
CA PHE A 784 5.83 -3.22 23.33
C PHE A 784 5.34 -2.01 24.13
N VAL A 785 4.56 -1.14 23.49
CA VAL A 785 3.95 0.06 24.08
C VAL A 785 2.48 0.09 23.69
N LEU A 786 1.58 0.49 24.57
CA LEU A 786 0.14 0.39 24.28
C LEU A 786 -0.35 1.43 23.27
N CYS A 787 0.03 2.69 23.45
CA CYS A 787 -0.44 3.74 22.56
C CYS A 787 0.58 4.87 22.44
N ASN A 788 0.64 5.46 21.25
CA ASN A 788 1.36 6.69 20.98
C ASN A 788 0.36 7.84 20.75
N GLN A 789 -0.71 7.59 19.99
CA GLN A 789 -1.87 8.47 19.96
C GLN A 789 -2.56 8.51 21.32
N ASN A 790 -2.92 9.71 21.79
CA ASN A 790 -3.58 9.94 23.07
C ASN A 790 -2.86 9.34 24.29
N LYS A 791 -1.52 9.19 24.21
CA LYS A 791 -0.70 8.65 25.33
C LYS A 791 -0.91 9.35 26.67
N GLU A 792 -1.28 10.63 26.63
CA GLU A 792 -1.65 11.43 27.81
C GLU A 792 -2.80 10.80 28.61
N LEU A 793 -3.70 10.00 27.99
CA LEU A 793 -4.81 9.32 28.66
C LEU A 793 -4.36 8.14 29.54
N VAL A 794 -3.24 7.51 29.23
CA VAL A 794 -2.68 6.36 29.99
C VAL A 794 -1.36 6.70 30.68
N SER A 795 -1.07 8.00 30.77
CA SER A 795 0.13 8.58 31.35
C SER A 795 0.17 8.47 32.88
N TYR A 796 1.34 8.67 33.48
CA TYR A 796 1.47 8.75 34.92
C TYR A 796 0.59 9.86 35.50
N ARG A 797 0.51 11.01 34.81
CA ARG A 797 -0.36 12.12 35.20
C ARG A 797 -1.84 11.73 35.21
N ALA A 798 -2.32 11.05 34.17
CA ALA A 798 -3.74 10.69 34.08
C ALA A 798 -4.20 9.90 35.29
N ILE A 799 -3.35 8.99 35.77
CA ILE A 799 -3.63 8.08 36.89
C ILE A 799 -3.48 8.78 38.26
N ASN A 800 -2.61 9.79 38.38
CA ASN A 800 -2.24 10.38 39.68
C ASN A 800 -2.76 11.80 39.91
N ARG A 801 -3.57 12.36 39.00
CA ARG A 801 -4.17 13.69 39.20
C ARG A 801 -5.24 13.65 40.29
N PRO A 802 -5.30 14.66 41.19
CA PRO A 802 -6.19 14.63 42.35
C PRO A 802 -7.67 14.80 42.01
N ASP A 803 -7.98 15.31 40.82
CA ASP A 803 -9.33 15.57 40.31
C ASP A 803 -9.89 14.41 39.47
N ILE A 804 -9.17 13.28 39.35
CA ILE A 804 -9.64 12.14 38.56
C ILE A 804 -10.91 11.55 39.17
N THR A 805 -11.92 11.35 38.35
CA THR A 805 -13.15 10.65 38.75
C THR A 805 -12.98 9.13 38.65
N ASP A 806 -13.74 8.36 39.45
CA ASP A 806 -13.75 6.90 39.36
C ASP A 806 -14.06 6.41 37.93
N THR A 807 -14.97 7.09 37.23
CA THR A 807 -15.32 6.77 35.84
C THR A 807 -14.18 6.99 34.85
N GLU A 808 -13.40 8.07 35.02
CA GLU A 808 -12.23 8.30 34.17
C GLU A 808 -11.14 7.28 34.48
N MET A 809 -10.90 6.97 35.76
CA MET A 809 -9.96 5.93 36.18
C MET A 809 -10.30 4.58 35.53
N GLU A 810 -11.57 4.18 35.61
CA GLU A 810 -12.05 2.95 34.98
C GLU A 810 -11.80 2.94 33.47
N THR A 811 -12.02 4.07 32.79
CA THR A 811 -11.76 4.23 31.35
C THR A 811 -10.27 4.07 31.00
N VAL A 812 -9.38 4.65 31.82
CA VAL A 812 -7.93 4.48 31.67
C VAL A 812 -7.54 3.01 31.81
N MET A 813 -8.05 2.34 32.85
CA MET A 813 -7.76 0.91 33.08
C MET A 813 -8.32 0.02 31.97
N ASP A 814 -9.53 0.29 31.48
CA ASP A 814 -10.13 -0.45 30.37
C ASP A 814 -9.30 -0.33 29.09
N THR A 815 -8.78 0.87 28.80
CA THR A 815 -7.87 1.10 27.65
C THR A 815 -6.60 0.26 27.77
N ILE A 816 -6.00 0.20 28.96
CA ILE A 816 -4.80 -0.62 29.22
C ILE A 816 -5.11 -2.11 29.07
N VAL A 817 -6.22 -2.56 29.67
CA VAL A 817 -6.67 -3.96 29.65
C VAL A 817 -7.00 -4.43 28.24
N ASP A 818 -7.65 -3.59 27.43
CA ASP A 818 -7.99 -3.91 26.05
C ASP A 818 -6.75 -4.15 25.19
N SER A 819 -5.74 -3.31 25.37
CA SER A 819 -4.46 -3.41 24.66
C SER A 819 -3.65 -4.63 25.11
N LEU A 820 -3.56 -4.88 26.43
CA LEU A 820 -2.93 -6.10 26.97
C LEU A 820 -3.66 -7.38 26.51
N PHE A 821 -4.99 -7.34 26.46
CA PHE A 821 -5.77 -8.46 25.94
C PHE A 821 -5.44 -8.73 24.46
N CYS A 822 -5.39 -7.69 23.63
CA CYS A 822 -4.96 -7.79 22.22
C CYS A 822 -3.56 -8.40 22.09
N PHE A 823 -2.62 -7.97 22.94
CA PHE A 823 -1.26 -8.52 23.02
C PHE A 823 -1.28 -10.03 23.31
N PHE A 824 -2.02 -10.48 24.33
CA PHE A 824 -2.09 -11.91 24.66
C PHE A 824 -2.82 -12.74 23.61
N VAL A 825 -3.84 -12.19 22.96
CA VAL A 825 -4.52 -12.84 21.81
C VAL A 825 -3.53 -13.03 20.67
N THR A 826 -2.74 -11.99 20.34
CA THR A 826 -1.70 -12.08 19.30
C THR A 826 -0.63 -13.11 19.66
N LEU A 827 -0.22 -13.18 20.93
CA LEU A 827 0.74 -14.18 21.41
C LEU A 827 0.15 -15.60 21.46
N GLY A 828 -1.19 -15.75 21.46
CA GLY A 828 -1.85 -17.04 21.64
C GLY A 828 -1.62 -17.66 23.02
N ALA A 829 -1.27 -16.85 24.03
CA ALA A 829 -0.85 -17.33 25.35
C ALA A 829 -1.67 -16.72 26.48
N VAL A 830 -1.98 -17.52 27.50
CA VAL A 830 -2.67 -17.07 28.71
C VAL A 830 -1.67 -17.02 29.87
N PRO A 831 -1.35 -15.81 30.40
CA PRO A 831 -0.32 -15.65 31.42
C PRO A 831 -0.81 -16.07 32.81
N ILE A 832 0.14 -16.19 33.74
CA ILE A 832 -0.11 -16.12 35.19
C ILE A 832 0.17 -14.69 35.63
N ILE A 833 -0.77 -14.01 36.30
CA ILE A 833 -0.66 -12.58 36.60
C ILE A 833 -0.23 -12.36 38.04
N ARG A 834 0.78 -11.50 38.24
CA ARG A 834 1.29 -11.05 39.54
C ARG A 834 1.30 -9.52 39.58
N CYS A 835 0.80 -8.93 40.66
CA CYS A 835 0.78 -7.47 40.85
C CYS A 835 0.84 -7.07 42.32
N SER A 836 1.22 -5.83 42.60
CA SER A 836 1.08 -5.18 43.91
C SER A 836 -0.39 -4.98 44.32
N ARG A 837 -0.66 -4.86 45.62
CA ARG A 837 -2.01 -4.58 46.17
C ARG A 837 -2.25 -3.08 46.32
N GLY A 838 -3.51 -2.66 46.18
CA GLY A 838 -3.95 -1.27 46.40
C GLY A 838 -3.44 -0.29 45.36
N THR A 839 -3.14 -0.76 44.15
CA THR A 839 -2.48 0.03 43.10
C THR A 839 -3.23 -0.06 41.77
N ALA A 840 -2.96 0.82 40.82
CA ALA A 840 -3.58 0.77 39.49
C ALA A 840 -3.26 -0.55 38.77
N ALA A 841 -2.07 -1.11 38.97
CA ALA A 841 -1.69 -2.44 38.51
C ALA A 841 -2.65 -3.54 38.98
N GLU A 842 -3.24 -3.42 40.19
CA GLU A 842 -4.25 -4.38 40.66
C GLU A 842 -5.56 -4.26 39.87
N MET A 843 -6.01 -3.04 39.59
CA MET A 843 -7.23 -2.81 38.79
C MET A 843 -7.08 -3.41 37.39
N VAL A 844 -5.92 -3.18 36.76
CA VAL A 844 -5.57 -3.80 35.47
C VAL A 844 -5.54 -5.33 35.59
N ALA A 845 -4.88 -5.88 36.62
CA ALA A 845 -4.78 -7.32 36.82
C ALA A 845 -6.15 -8.00 36.96
N VAL A 846 -7.03 -7.43 37.80
CA VAL A 846 -8.38 -7.97 38.06
C VAL A 846 -9.23 -7.92 36.79
N LYS A 847 -9.24 -6.80 36.07
CA LYS A 847 -10.01 -6.65 34.82
C LYS A 847 -9.47 -7.55 33.70
N LEU A 848 -8.15 -7.65 33.56
CA LEU A 848 -7.51 -8.53 32.57
C LEU A 848 -7.77 -10.00 32.87
N ASP A 849 -7.63 -10.43 34.12
CA ASP A 849 -7.96 -11.79 34.58
C ASP A 849 -9.41 -12.12 34.27
N LYS A 850 -10.35 -11.22 34.58
CA LYS A 850 -11.77 -11.37 34.23
C LYS A 850 -11.97 -11.53 32.71
N LYS A 851 -11.40 -10.64 31.90
CA LYS A 851 -11.54 -10.66 30.43
C LYS A 851 -10.97 -11.93 29.80
N LEU A 852 -9.81 -12.40 30.28
CA LEU A 852 -9.21 -13.67 29.85
C LEU A 852 -10.07 -14.88 30.24
N ARG A 853 -10.60 -14.92 31.47
CA ARG A 853 -11.49 -16.00 31.94
C ARG A 853 -12.77 -16.08 31.13
N GLU A 854 -13.38 -14.94 30.85
CA GLU A 854 -14.62 -14.87 30.06
C GLU A 854 -14.41 -15.43 28.65
N ASN A 855 -13.28 -15.10 28.00
CA ASN A 855 -12.95 -15.64 26.70
C ASN A 855 -12.66 -17.16 26.73
N LEU A 856 -12.00 -17.66 27.77
CA LEU A 856 -11.71 -19.09 27.95
C LEU A 856 -12.96 -19.94 28.24
N ARG A 857 -14.02 -19.33 28.80
CA ARG A 857 -15.29 -20.04 29.09
C ARG A 857 -16.12 -20.27 27.84
N ASP A 858 -15.99 -19.42 26.83
CA ASP A 858 -16.71 -19.55 25.57
C ASP A 858 -15.98 -20.50 24.62
N ALA A 859 -16.23 -21.81 24.78
CA ALA A 859 -15.58 -22.85 23.97
C ALA A 859 -15.86 -22.74 22.45
N ARG A 860 -16.87 -21.97 22.02
CA ARG A 860 -17.17 -21.72 20.60
C ARG A 860 -16.37 -20.55 20.01
N ASN A 861 -15.84 -19.65 20.84
CA ASN A 861 -15.13 -18.43 20.44
C ASN A 861 -13.78 -18.24 21.17
N SER A 862 -13.24 -19.30 21.77
CA SER A 862 -12.03 -19.17 22.58
C SER A 862 -10.82 -18.87 21.69
N LEU A 863 -10.31 -17.65 21.81
CA LEU A 863 -9.21 -17.08 21.03
C LEU A 863 -7.87 -17.75 21.35
N PHE A 864 -7.83 -18.50 22.45
CA PHE A 864 -6.64 -19.15 23.00
C PHE A 864 -6.64 -20.68 22.78
N THR A 865 -7.63 -21.24 22.06
CA THR A 865 -7.79 -22.71 21.88
C THR A 865 -8.10 -23.15 20.45
N GLY A 866 -7.69 -22.41 19.41
CA GLY A 866 -7.92 -22.81 18.02
C GLY A 866 -7.49 -24.26 17.72
N ASP A 867 -8.19 -24.91 16.76
CA ASP A 867 -8.16 -26.33 16.31
C ASP A 867 -6.78 -26.94 15.91
N THR A 868 -5.67 -26.50 16.50
CA THR A 868 -4.28 -26.89 16.20
C THR A 868 -3.54 -27.52 17.38
N LEU A 869 -4.23 -27.91 18.45
CA LEU A 869 -3.67 -28.87 19.42
C LEU A 869 -3.72 -30.28 18.83
N GLY A 870 -2.96 -30.51 17.76
CA GLY A 870 -2.49 -31.84 17.41
C GLY A 870 -1.81 -32.42 18.65
N ALA A 871 -2.22 -33.61 19.07
CA ALA A 871 -1.65 -34.32 20.20
C ALA A 871 -0.11 -34.39 20.05
N GLY A 872 0.65 -33.54 20.76
CA GLY A 872 2.11 -33.63 20.72
C GLY A 872 2.94 -32.44 21.22
N GLN A 873 2.44 -31.20 21.24
CA GLN A 873 3.25 -30.04 21.68
C GLN A 873 2.51 -29.16 22.70
N PHE A 874 2.47 -29.63 23.95
CA PHE A 874 2.17 -28.75 25.08
C PHE A 874 3.43 -27.96 25.43
N SER A 875 3.40 -26.62 25.39
CA SER A 875 4.33 -25.87 26.24
C SER A 875 3.89 -26.10 27.69
N PHE A 876 4.71 -26.81 28.45
CA PHE A 876 4.42 -27.19 29.83
C PHE A 876 4.54 -26.00 30.81
N GLN A 877 5.00 -24.81 30.37
CA GLN A 877 5.10 -23.61 31.21
C GLN A 877 4.36 -22.42 30.57
N ARG A 878 3.54 -21.72 31.37
CA ARG A 878 2.85 -20.49 30.96
C ARG A 878 3.72 -19.28 31.30
N PRO A 879 3.66 -18.19 30.51
CA PRO A 879 4.41 -16.98 30.83
C PRO A 879 3.88 -16.33 32.10
N LEU A 880 4.79 -15.73 32.87
CA LEU A 880 4.46 -14.89 34.01
C LEU A 880 4.24 -13.45 33.53
N LEU A 881 3.09 -12.83 33.83
CA LEU A 881 2.87 -11.40 33.68
C LEU A 881 3.08 -10.71 35.04
N VAL A 882 4.05 -9.82 35.12
CA VAL A 882 4.30 -8.97 36.29
C VAL A 882 3.82 -7.56 35.98
N LEU A 883 2.78 -7.11 36.66
CA LEU A 883 2.25 -5.75 36.59
C LEU A 883 2.83 -4.92 37.74
N VAL A 884 3.46 -3.80 37.39
CA VAL A 884 4.03 -2.85 38.35
C VAL A 884 3.55 -1.44 38.04
N ASP A 885 3.42 -0.62 39.08
CA ASP A 885 3.16 0.81 38.94
C ASP A 885 4.46 1.61 38.87
N ARG A 886 4.48 2.69 38.08
CA ARG A 886 5.60 3.64 38.00
C ARG A 886 6.00 4.22 39.36
N ASN A 887 5.09 4.25 40.33
CA ASN A 887 5.37 4.63 41.72
C ASN A 887 6.46 3.79 42.41
N ILE A 888 6.85 2.64 41.85
CA ILE A 888 7.96 1.85 42.38
C ILE A 888 9.32 2.53 42.17
N ASP A 889 9.45 3.35 41.12
CA ASP A 889 10.70 4.01 40.76
C ASP A 889 10.45 5.27 39.91
N LEU A 890 10.55 6.43 40.57
CA LEU A 890 10.49 7.75 39.93
C LEU A 890 11.89 8.33 39.65
N ALA A 891 12.97 7.71 40.13
CA ALA A 891 14.33 8.24 39.97
C ALA A 891 14.92 7.82 38.61
N THR A 892 14.79 6.54 38.24
CA THR A 892 15.30 6.01 36.97
C THR A 892 14.85 6.82 35.75
N PRO A 893 13.57 7.20 35.58
CA PRO A 893 13.16 7.93 34.40
C PRO A 893 13.66 9.38 34.32
N LEU A 894 14.22 9.93 35.42
CA LEU A 894 14.86 11.25 35.46
C LEU A 894 16.37 11.17 35.19
N HIS A 895 16.95 9.97 35.31
CA HIS A 895 18.39 9.74 35.21
C HIS A 895 18.92 10.02 33.79
N HIS A 896 20.06 10.69 33.68
CA HIS A 896 20.79 10.77 32.42
C HIS A 896 21.35 9.40 32.09
N THR A 897 21.35 9.05 30.80
CA THR A 897 21.69 7.69 30.36
C THR A 897 22.98 7.71 29.57
N TRP A 898 23.69 6.57 29.54
CA TRP A 898 24.93 6.46 28.77
C TRP A 898 24.91 5.37 27.71
N THR A 899 23.78 4.68 27.53
CA THR A 899 23.59 3.70 26.47
C THR A 899 23.03 4.38 25.23
N TYR A 900 23.43 3.93 24.04
CA TYR A 900 23.18 4.68 22.81
C TYR A 900 21.69 4.96 22.54
N GLN A 901 20.83 3.94 22.66
CA GLN A 901 19.39 4.08 22.44
C GLN A 901 18.72 5.00 23.45
N ALA A 902 18.98 4.79 24.74
CA ALA A 902 18.37 5.59 25.79
C ALA A 902 18.85 7.05 25.71
N LEU A 903 20.11 7.27 25.34
CA LEU A 903 20.68 8.61 25.21
C LEU A 903 20.13 9.34 23.99
N VAL A 904 20.00 8.67 22.85
CA VAL A 904 19.30 9.22 21.66
C VAL A 904 17.87 9.62 22.01
N HIS A 905 17.14 8.80 22.76
CA HIS A 905 15.77 9.10 23.21
C HIS A 905 15.68 10.29 24.19
N ASP A 906 16.71 10.47 25.03
CA ASP A 906 16.75 11.54 26.03
C ASP A 906 17.12 12.90 25.42
N VAL A 907 18.05 12.94 24.45
CA VAL A 907 18.60 14.21 23.94
C VAL A 907 18.14 14.61 22.54
N LEU A 908 17.62 13.69 21.74
CA LEU A 908 17.16 13.95 20.37
C LEU A 908 15.65 13.74 20.22
N ASP A 909 15.08 14.26 19.13
CA ASP A 909 13.69 13.98 18.73
C ASP A 909 13.59 12.57 18.14
N PHE A 910 13.49 11.58 19.02
CA PHE A 910 13.40 10.16 18.68
C PHE A 910 12.03 9.58 19.03
N HIS A 911 11.25 9.24 18.01
CA HIS A 911 9.90 8.70 18.16
C HIS A 911 9.63 7.62 17.11
N LEU A 912 9.03 6.50 17.52
CA LEU A 912 8.69 5.36 16.64
C LEU A 912 9.86 4.91 15.75
N ASN A 913 11.04 4.72 16.36
CA ASN A 913 12.27 4.33 15.67
C ASN A 913 12.77 5.33 14.60
N ARG A 914 12.32 6.59 14.65
CA ARG A 914 12.77 7.67 13.78
C ARG A 914 13.39 8.82 14.57
N VAL A 915 14.58 9.25 14.17
CA VAL A 915 15.28 10.42 14.71
C VAL A 915 15.15 11.59 13.75
N ASN A 916 14.72 12.76 14.23
CA ASN A 916 14.73 14.00 13.46
C ASN A 916 15.85 14.92 13.95
N LEU A 917 16.78 15.28 13.05
CA LEU A 917 17.84 16.25 13.32
C LEU A 917 17.55 17.58 12.65
N GLU A 918 17.81 18.68 13.35
CA GLU A 918 17.81 20.02 12.75
C GLU A 918 19.18 20.29 12.12
N GLU A 919 19.23 20.74 10.86
CA GLU A 919 20.49 21.21 10.28
C GLU A 919 20.88 22.54 10.94
N SER A 920 22.06 22.56 11.58
CA SER A 920 22.72 23.79 12.01
C SER A 920 23.22 24.51 10.76
N SER A 921 22.42 25.45 10.25
CA SER A 921 22.89 26.40 9.24
C SER A 921 24.09 27.14 9.79
N GLY A 922 25.26 26.95 9.16
CA GLY A 922 26.47 27.72 9.46
C GLY A 922 26.14 29.21 9.58
N VAL A 923 26.80 29.87 10.53
CA VAL A 923 26.61 31.27 10.90
C VAL A 923 26.84 32.18 9.69
N GLU A 924 25.77 32.50 8.96
CA GLU A 924 25.75 33.62 8.01
C GLU A 924 24.81 34.71 8.52
N ASN A 925 25.40 35.83 8.94
CA ASN A 925 24.73 37.05 9.33
C ASN A 925 23.86 37.57 8.17
N SER A 926 22.56 37.29 8.21
CA SER A 926 21.60 37.86 7.27
C SER A 926 21.19 39.27 7.72
N PRO A 927 21.04 40.25 6.80
CA PRO A 927 20.60 41.60 7.15
C PRO A 927 19.17 41.62 7.68
N ALA A 928 18.90 42.52 8.63
CA ALA A 928 17.58 42.71 9.23
C ALA A 928 16.50 42.99 8.17
N GLY A 929 15.52 42.08 8.03
CA GLY A 929 14.35 42.27 7.17
C GLY A 929 13.87 41.04 6.37
N ALA A 930 14.60 39.93 6.36
CA ALA A 930 14.16 38.72 5.66
C ALA A 930 13.18 37.88 6.51
N ARG A 931 12.07 37.42 5.90
CA ARG A 931 11.17 36.42 6.48
C ARG A 931 11.96 35.16 6.90
N PRO A 932 11.64 34.51 8.03
CA PRO A 932 12.37 33.33 8.48
C PRO A 932 12.25 32.21 7.44
N LYS A 933 13.38 31.74 6.91
CA LYS A 933 13.44 30.50 6.12
C LYS A 933 13.06 29.32 7.04
N ARG A 934 12.19 28.43 6.56
CA ARG A 934 11.88 27.16 7.22
C ARG A 934 13.18 26.37 7.38
N LYS A 935 13.53 25.97 8.61
CA LYS A 935 14.67 25.08 8.88
C LYS A 935 14.39 23.72 8.21
N ASN A 936 15.30 23.22 7.37
CA ASN A 936 15.21 21.87 6.85
C ASN A 936 15.50 20.87 7.98
N LYS A 937 14.60 19.91 8.19
CA LYS A 937 14.78 18.81 9.15
C LYS A 937 15.15 17.54 8.38
N LYS A 938 16.16 16.82 8.84
CA LYS A 938 16.58 15.54 8.25
C LYS A 938 16.19 14.40 9.18
N SER A 939 15.45 13.42 8.65
CA SER A 939 14.97 12.26 9.40
C SER A 939 15.77 11.00 9.08
N TYR A 940 16.06 10.20 10.10
CA TYR A 940 16.76 8.93 9.99
C TYR A 940 15.93 7.81 10.65
N ASP A 941 15.71 6.70 9.94
CA ASP A 941 14.99 5.53 10.45
C ASP A 941 16.00 4.51 11.02
N LEU A 942 15.85 4.16 12.30
CA LEU A 942 16.67 3.18 13.04
C LEU A 942 15.92 1.85 13.11
N THR A 943 16.12 1.00 12.11
CA THR A 943 15.27 -0.19 11.88
C THR A 943 15.91 -1.49 12.38
N PRO A 944 15.14 -2.58 12.58
CA PRO A 944 15.69 -3.89 12.91
C PRO A 944 16.65 -4.48 11.86
N VAL A 945 16.56 -4.04 10.60
CA VAL A 945 17.49 -4.48 9.53
C VAL A 945 18.87 -3.81 9.62
N ASP A 946 19.00 -2.75 10.41
CA ASP A 946 20.25 -2.05 10.65
C ASP A 946 21.13 -2.86 11.62
N LYS A 947 22.14 -3.53 11.06
CA LYS A 947 23.06 -4.38 11.82
C LYS A 947 23.90 -3.61 12.84
N PHE A 948 24.26 -2.36 12.54
CA PHE A 948 25.04 -1.54 13.45
C PHE A 948 24.16 -1.16 14.65
N TRP A 949 22.96 -0.65 14.38
CA TRP A 949 21.99 -0.32 15.42
C TRP A 949 21.69 -1.53 16.32
N GLN A 950 21.33 -2.69 15.76
CA GLN A 950 21.00 -3.88 16.55
C GLN A 950 22.16 -4.33 17.45
N LYS A 951 23.39 -4.19 16.99
CA LYS A 951 24.58 -4.56 17.75
C LYS A 951 24.90 -3.56 18.88
N HIS A 952 24.73 -2.26 18.63
CA HIS A 952 25.25 -1.20 19.49
C HIS A 952 24.18 -0.34 20.21
N LYS A 953 22.88 -0.55 19.97
CA LYS A 953 21.78 0.21 20.63
C LYS A 953 21.87 0.19 22.16
N GLY A 954 22.28 -0.93 22.73
CA GLY A 954 22.48 -1.10 24.17
C GLY A 954 23.92 -0.85 24.67
N SER A 955 24.87 -0.59 23.77
CA SER A 955 26.27 -0.36 24.15
C SER A 955 26.44 1.04 24.77
N PRO A 956 27.41 1.21 25.69
CA PRO A 956 27.81 2.54 26.16
C PRO A 956 28.25 3.44 25.01
N PHE A 957 27.89 4.73 25.07
CA PHE A 957 28.16 5.69 23.99
C PHE A 957 29.63 5.79 23.55
N PRO A 958 30.65 5.73 24.44
CA PRO A 958 32.05 5.73 24.02
C PRO A 958 32.41 4.54 23.11
N GLU A 959 31.89 3.34 23.41
CA GLU A 959 32.10 2.15 22.58
C GLU A 959 31.44 2.30 21.21
N VAL A 960 30.28 2.98 21.15
CA VAL A 960 29.60 3.26 19.88
C VAL A 960 30.43 4.23 19.03
N ALA A 961 30.96 5.30 19.61
CA ALA A 961 31.81 6.25 18.88
C ALA A 961 33.07 5.58 18.30
N GLU A 962 33.72 4.71 19.08
CA GLU A 962 34.85 3.89 18.62
C GLU A 962 34.43 2.92 17.50
N SER A 963 33.28 2.27 17.65
CA SER A 963 32.77 1.30 16.66
C SER A 963 32.38 1.95 15.34
N VAL A 964 31.76 3.15 15.35
CA VAL A 964 31.48 3.93 14.13
C VAL A 964 32.79 4.26 13.40
N GLN A 965 33.81 4.67 14.15
CA GLN A 965 35.12 5.00 13.57
C GLN A 965 35.80 3.76 12.96
N GLN A 966 35.73 2.61 13.63
CA GLN A 966 36.24 1.33 13.10
C GLN A 966 35.51 0.89 11.83
N GLU A 967 34.17 1.03 11.78
CA GLU A 967 33.39 0.71 10.58
C GLU A 967 33.74 1.64 9.40
N LEU A 968 33.96 2.93 9.67
CA LEU A 968 34.39 3.90 8.68
C LEU A 968 35.78 3.57 8.11
N GLU A 969 36.72 3.18 8.97
CA GLU A 969 38.07 2.74 8.56
C GLU A 969 38.03 1.43 7.76
N SER A 970 37.21 0.47 8.18
CA SER A 970 36.96 -0.78 7.46
C SER A 970 36.37 -0.50 6.08
N TYR A 971 35.39 0.41 5.99
CA TYR A 971 34.80 0.84 4.73
C TYR A 971 35.84 1.49 3.82
N ARG A 972 36.67 2.42 4.33
CA ARG A 972 37.75 3.05 3.55
C ARG A 972 38.75 2.02 3.04
N ALA A 973 39.12 1.03 3.83
CA ALA A 973 40.01 -0.05 3.39
C ALA A 973 39.39 -0.91 2.28
N GLN A 974 38.09 -1.22 2.38
CA GLN A 974 37.34 -1.92 1.33
C GLN A 974 37.25 -1.08 0.06
N GLU A 975 36.97 0.22 0.19
CA GLU A 975 36.92 1.17 -0.92
C GLU A 975 38.28 1.29 -1.62
N ASP A 976 39.37 1.39 -0.84
CA ASP A 976 40.74 1.44 -1.33
C ASP A 976 41.16 0.12 -1.99
N GLU A 977 40.70 -1.03 -1.50
CA GLU A 977 40.92 -2.31 -2.18
C GLU A 977 40.14 -2.37 -3.50
N VAL A 978 38.90 -1.86 -3.58
CA VAL A 978 38.18 -1.74 -4.86
C VAL A 978 38.91 -0.79 -5.81
N LYS A 979 39.43 0.34 -5.32
CA LYS A 979 40.27 1.27 -6.10
C LYS A 979 41.59 0.63 -6.54
N ARG A 980 42.22 -0.18 -5.68
CA ARG A 980 43.46 -0.91 -5.97
C ARG A 980 43.25 -2.02 -6.97
N LEU A 981 42.17 -2.79 -6.87
CA LEU A 981 41.79 -3.80 -7.85
C LEU A 981 41.52 -3.15 -9.22
N LYS A 982 40.91 -1.96 -9.24
CA LYS A 982 40.82 -1.14 -10.46
C LYS A 982 42.21 -0.74 -10.98
N SER A 983 43.15 -0.35 -10.12
CA SER A 983 44.52 0.09 -10.50
C SER A 983 45.44 -1.06 -10.96
N ILE A 984 45.48 -2.21 -10.26
CA ILE A 984 46.29 -3.41 -10.60
C ILE A 984 45.98 -3.94 -12.01
N MET A 985 44.77 -3.70 -12.50
CA MET A 985 44.35 -4.11 -13.83
C MET A 985 44.87 -3.23 -14.97
N GLY A 986 45.72 -2.23 -14.68
CA GLY A 986 46.21 -1.31 -15.71
C GLY A 986 45.13 -0.39 -16.27
N LEU A 987 44.03 -0.17 -15.52
CA LEU A 987 43.02 0.86 -15.87
C LEU A 987 43.46 2.28 -15.47
N GLU A 988 44.71 2.43 -15.03
CA GLU A 988 45.45 3.69 -14.98
C GLU A 988 46.53 3.67 -16.09
N GLY A 989 46.10 3.60 -17.35
CA GLY A 989 46.99 3.64 -18.53
C GLY A 989 46.34 3.12 -19.81
N GLU A 990 46.36 3.93 -20.88
CA GLU A 990 45.70 3.68 -22.18
C GLU A 990 46.40 2.63 -23.08
N ASP A 991 46.67 1.40 -22.62
CA ASP A 991 47.16 0.33 -23.51
C ASP A 991 46.28 -0.93 -23.44
N GLU A 992 45.28 -0.99 -24.32
CA GLU A 992 44.32 -2.09 -24.54
C GLU A 992 44.94 -3.36 -25.20
N GLY A 993 46.23 -3.63 -24.98
CA GLY A 993 46.96 -4.70 -25.68
C GLY A 993 47.10 -6.04 -24.96
N ALA A 994 46.85 -6.13 -23.65
CA ALA A 994 47.32 -7.27 -22.84
C ALA A 994 46.21 -8.12 -22.17
N ILE A 995 44.98 -8.12 -22.69
CA ILE A 995 43.87 -8.94 -22.15
C ILE A 995 43.75 -10.26 -22.94
N SER A 996 44.81 -11.07 -22.97
CA SER A 996 44.68 -12.45 -23.45
C SER A 996 45.38 -13.50 -22.57
N MET A 997 45.85 -13.15 -21.37
CA MET A 997 46.68 -14.07 -20.57
C MET A 997 46.43 -14.12 -19.05
N LEU A 998 45.26 -13.77 -18.52
CA LEU A 998 44.98 -13.96 -17.08
C LEU A 998 43.57 -14.51 -16.83
N SER A 999 43.47 -15.82 -16.62
CA SER A 999 42.22 -16.53 -16.32
C SER A 999 41.73 -16.39 -14.86
N ASP A 1000 42.57 -15.86 -13.96
CA ASP A 1000 42.30 -15.93 -12.52
C ASP A 1000 41.75 -14.61 -11.93
N ASN A 1001 41.84 -13.49 -12.67
CA ASN A 1001 41.41 -12.16 -12.19
C ASN A 1001 39.95 -11.80 -12.56
N THR A 1002 39.33 -12.48 -13.53
CA THR A 1002 37.96 -12.22 -14.00
C THR A 1002 36.88 -12.58 -12.97
N ALA A 1003 37.15 -13.58 -12.11
CA ALA A 1003 36.26 -13.98 -11.03
C ALA A 1003 36.22 -12.94 -9.89
N LYS A 1004 37.39 -12.38 -9.51
CA LYS A 1004 37.49 -11.32 -8.50
C LYS A 1004 36.82 -10.03 -8.94
N LEU A 1005 36.89 -9.70 -10.23
CA LEU A 1005 36.19 -8.57 -10.85
C LEU A 1005 34.66 -8.69 -10.78
N THR A 1006 34.13 -9.85 -11.16
CA THR A 1006 32.69 -10.11 -11.11
C THR A 1006 32.19 -10.05 -9.67
N SER A 1007 32.98 -10.54 -8.72
CA SER A 1007 32.70 -10.44 -7.29
C SER A 1007 32.70 -8.99 -6.79
N ALA A 1008 33.67 -8.16 -7.17
CA ALA A 1008 33.78 -6.77 -6.70
C ALA A 1008 32.70 -5.84 -7.30
N VAL A 1009 32.24 -6.09 -8.52
CA VAL A 1009 31.12 -5.34 -9.13
C VAL A 1009 29.78 -5.75 -8.50
N SER A 1010 29.64 -7.02 -8.13
CA SER A 1010 28.43 -7.53 -7.47
C SER A 1010 28.26 -7.02 -6.03
N SER A 1011 29.35 -6.68 -5.33
CA SER A 1011 29.33 -6.17 -3.94
C SER A 1011 29.16 -4.65 -3.82
N LEU A 1012 29.12 -3.90 -4.93
CA LEU A 1012 29.07 -2.45 -4.92
C LEU A 1012 27.76 -1.87 -4.33
N PRO A 1013 26.56 -2.42 -4.61
CA PRO A 1013 25.33 -2.00 -3.95
C PRO A 1013 25.36 -2.22 -2.43
N GLU A 1014 25.96 -3.32 -1.98
CA GLU A 1014 26.12 -3.62 -0.54
C GLU A 1014 27.06 -2.61 0.13
N LEU A 1015 28.15 -2.20 -0.53
CA LEU A 1015 29.06 -1.17 -0.04
C LEU A 1015 28.39 0.22 0.03
N LEU A 1016 27.54 0.57 -0.93
CA LEU A 1016 26.79 1.84 -0.90
C LEU A 1016 25.79 1.87 0.25
N GLU A 1017 25.04 0.80 0.47
CA GLU A 1017 24.12 0.71 1.60
C GLU A 1017 24.87 0.72 2.93
N LYS A 1018 26.02 0.03 3.03
CA LYS A 1018 26.91 0.11 4.19
C LYS A 1018 27.38 1.54 4.46
N LYS A 1019 27.76 2.30 3.42
CA LYS A 1019 28.12 3.72 3.56
C LYS A 1019 26.95 4.54 4.11
N ARG A 1020 25.74 4.34 3.58
CA ARG A 1020 24.53 5.06 4.02
C ARG A 1020 24.27 4.85 5.52
N LEU A 1021 24.43 3.61 6.01
CA LEU A 1021 24.28 3.29 7.44
C LEU A 1021 25.39 3.91 8.30
N ILE A 1022 26.64 3.89 7.83
CA ILE A 1022 27.76 4.56 8.51
C ILE A 1022 27.51 6.07 8.61
N ASP A 1023 27.10 6.71 7.51
CA ASP A 1023 26.78 8.15 7.48
C ASP A 1023 25.63 8.48 8.43
N LEU A 1024 24.59 7.63 8.47
CA LEU A 1024 23.47 7.76 9.41
C LEU A 1024 23.96 7.78 10.86
N HIS A 1025 24.70 6.76 11.29
CA HIS A 1025 25.16 6.67 12.68
C HIS A 1025 26.23 7.70 13.03
N THR A 1026 27.06 8.11 12.06
CA THR A 1026 28.01 9.22 12.25
C THR A 1026 27.26 10.51 12.56
N ASN A 1027 26.19 10.82 11.81
CA ASN A 1027 25.40 12.03 12.03
C ASN A 1027 24.65 11.99 13.37
N VAL A 1028 24.01 10.86 13.71
CA VAL A 1028 23.30 10.70 14.99
C VAL A 1028 24.27 10.78 16.17
N ALA A 1029 25.40 10.06 16.13
CA ALA A 1029 26.40 10.09 17.20
C ALA A 1029 27.04 11.47 17.36
N THR A 1030 27.27 12.20 16.25
CA THR A 1030 27.78 13.58 16.31
C THR A 1030 26.79 14.52 16.99
N ALA A 1031 25.51 14.45 16.64
CA ALA A 1031 24.46 15.25 17.29
C ALA A 1031 24.35 14.95 18.79
N VAL A 1032 24.41 13.66 19.19
CA VAL A 1032 24.45 13.27 20.60
C VAL A 1032 25.67 13.86 21.30
N LEU A 1033 26.86 13.76 20.71
CA LEU A 1033 28.10 14.29 21.28
C LEU A 1033 28.07 15.81 21.46
N GLU A 1034 27.42 16.55 20.54
CA GLU A 1034 27.20 17.99 20.68
C GLU A 1034 26.35 18.31 21.91
N HIS A 1035 25.26 17.58 22.15
CA HIS A 1035 24.43 17.74 23.35
C HIS A 1035 25.18 17.39 24.64
N ILE A 1036 25.97 16.32 24.65
CA ILE A 1036 26.81 15.95 25.81
C ILE A 1036 27.75 17.10 26.17
N LYS A 1037 28.49 17.62 25.18
CA LYS A 1037 29.48 18.68 25.41
C LYS A 1037 28.83 20.00 25.81
N ALA A 1038 27.76 20.39 25.13
CA ALA A 1038 27.10 21.68 25.37
C ALA A 1038 26.46 21.76 26.77
N ARG A 1039 25.96 20.63 27.29
CA ARG A 1039 25.27 20.56 28.59
C ARG A 1039 26.12 19.98 29.72
N LYS A 1040 27.35 19.51 29.44
CA LYS A 1040 28.22 18.76 30.36
C LYS A 1040 27.52 17.53 30.97
N LEU A 1041 26.82 16.76 30.14
CA LEU A 1041 26.00 15.62 30.60
C LEU A 1041 26.82 14.50 31.24
N ASP A 1042 28.11 14.38 30.89
CA ASP A 1042 29.07 13.49 31.53
C ASP A 1042 29.20 13.76 33.03
N VAL A 1043 29.20 15.04 33.43
CA VAL A 1043 29.28 15.43 34.84
C VAL A 1043 27.95 15.16 35.56
N TYR A 1044 26.82 15.46 34.94
CA TYR A 1044 25.49 15.17 35.50
C TYR A 1044 25.33 13.67 35.75
N PHE A 1045 25.64 12.84 34.76
CA PHE A 1045 25.60 11.38 34.88
C PHE A 1045 26.47 10.88 36.05
N GLU A 1046 27.69 11.39 36.21
CA GLU A 1046 28.57 10.99 37.32
C GLU A 1046 27.97 11.34 38.70
N TYR A 1047 27.40 12.53 38.84
CA TYR A 1047 26.75 12.95 40.09
C TYR A 1047 25.53 12.09 40.41
N GLU A 1048 24.68 11.85 39.42
CA GLU A 1048 23.45 11.07 39.57
C GLU A 1048 23.76 9.61 39.94
N GLU A 1049 24.73 8.98 39.28
CA GLU A 1049 25.20 7.63 39.62
C GLU A 1049 25.73 7.55 41.06
N LYS A 1050 26.54 8.53 41.49
CA LYS A 1050 27.02 8.59 42.89
C LYS A 1050 25.84 8.71 43.87
N ILE A 1051 24.84 9.54 43.56
CA ILE A 1051 23.64 9.72 44.39
C ILE A 1051 22.83 8.42 44.47
N MET A 1052 22.51 7.80 43.33
CA MET A 1052 21.68 6.61 43.25
C MET A 1052 22.37 5.39 43.86
N SER A 1053 23.70 5.29 43.73
CA SER A 1053 24.52 4.27 44.40
C SER A 1053 24.82 4.56 45.87
N LYS A 1054 24.35 5.68 46.42
CA LYS A 1054 24.60 6.14 47.81
C LYS A 1054 26.08 6.36 48.13
N THR A 1055 26.87 6.73 47.13
CA THR A 1055 28.26 7.12 47.26
C THR A 1055 28.35 8.60 47.66
N THR A 1056 29.33 8.98 48.46
CA THR A 1056 29.56 10.38 48.84
C THR A 1056 29.98 11.22 47.64
N LEU A 1057 29.38 12.41 47.48
CA LEU A 1057 29.78 13.37 46.46
C LEU A 1057 31.09 14.07 46.85
N ASP A 1058 31.99 14.25 45.87
CA ASP A 1058 33.27 14.93 46.08
C ASP A 1058 33.14 16.46 46.16
N LYS A 1059 32.08 17.00 45.55
CA LYS A 1059 31.75 18.44 45.49
C LYS A 1059 30.29 18.64 45.84
N SER A 1060 29.94 19.85 46.29
CA SER A 1060 28.56 20.16 46.68
C SER A 1060 27.62 20.07 45.48
N LEU A 1061 26.40 19.56 45.71
CA LEU A 1061 25.33 19.57 44.71
C LEU A 1061 24.94 21.00 44.31
N LEU A 1062 25.08 21.94 45.24
CA LEU A 1062 24.75 23.34 44.99
C LEU A 1062 25.68 23.97 43.95
N ASP A 1063 26.95 23.54 43.91
CA ASP A 1063 27.96 24.10 43.00
C ASP A 1063 27.57 23.87 41.53
N ILE A 1064 27.07 22.66 41.21
CA ILE A 1064 26.66 22.31 39.84
C ILE A 1064 25.30 22.90 39.47
N ILE A 1065 24.37 23.05 40.42
CA ILE A 1065 23.09 23.74 40.17
C ILE A 1065 23.33 25.22 39.87
N SER A 1066 24.27 25.85 40.58
CA SER A 1066 24.59 27.27 40.43
C SER A 1066 25.54 27.60 39.27
N ASP A 1067 26.20 26.61 38.65
CA ASP A 1067 27.07 26.84 37.48
C ASP A 1067 26.23 27.25 36.25
N PRO A 1068 26.40 28.46 35.68
CA PRO A 1068 25.67 28.91 34.51
C PRO A 1068 26.08 28.18 33.22
N ASP A 1069 27.28 27.59 33.19
CA ASP A 1069 27.85 26.89 32.03
C ASP A 1069 27.59 25.37 32.08
N ALA A 1070 26.85 24.87 33.07
CA ALA A 1070 26.53 23.45 33.21
C ALA A 1070 25.01 23.22 33.16
N GLY A 1071 24.60 22.35 32.23
CA GLY A 1071 23.23 21.85 32.11
C GLY A 1071 22.20 22.90 31.73
N THR A 1072 21.04 22.41 31.33
CA THR A 1072 19.82 23.21 31.18
C THR A 1072 19.11 23.35 32.53
N PRO A 1073 18.11 24.26 32.66
CA PRO A 1073 17.26 24.29 33.85
C PRO A 1073 16.59 22.94 34.15
N GLU A 1074 16.29 22.17 33.10
CA GLU A 1074 15.75 20.83 33.25
C GLU A 1074 16.75 19.85 33.86
N ASP A 1075 18.00 19.84 33.39
CA ASP A 1075 19.08 18.97 33.91
C ASP A 1075 19.32 19.20 35.40
N LYS A 1076 19.33 20.48 35.80
CA LYS A 1076 19.45 20.90 37.21
C LYS A 1076 18.27 20.42 38.04
N MET A 1077 17.05 20.49 37.51
CA MET A 1077 15.86 19.97 38.17
C MET A 1077 15.91 18.44 38.28
N ARG A 1078 16.26 17.72 37.21
CA ARG A 1078 16.42 16.24 37.20
C ARG A 1078 17.37 15.80 38.32
N LEU A 1079 18.57 16.36 38.34
CA LEU A 1079 19.60 16.06 39.33
C LEU A 1079 19.09 16.30 40.76
N PHE A 1080 18.42 17.43 41.01
CA PHE A 1080 17.89 17.72 42.33
C PHE A 1080 16.76 16.78 42.75
N LEU A 1081 15.85 16.42 41.83
CA LEU A 1081 14.79 15.46 42.10
C LEU A 1081 15.36 14.06 42.41
N ILE A 1082 16.37 13.60 41.66
CA ILE A 1082 17.08 12.35 41.92
C ILE A 1082 17.71 12.36 43.31
N TYR A 1083 18.40 13.46 43.68
CA TYR A 1083 18.93 13.67 45.02
C TYR A 1083 17.83 13.57 46.09
N TYR A 1084 16.72 14.28 45.90
CA TYR A 1084 15.64 14.32 46.88
C TYR A 1084 14.94 12.96 47.06
N ILE A 1085 14.74 12.22 45.97
CA ILE A 1085 14.12 10.88 45.99
C ILE A 1085 15.07 9.87 46.64
N SER A 1086 16.37 9.93 46.33
CA SER A 1086 17.37 8.96 46.79
C SER A 1086 17.88 9.23 48.22
N ALA A 1087 17.65 10.43 48.77
CA ALA A 1087 18.10 10.82 50.10
C ALA A 1087 17.39 10.01 51.20
N GLN A 1088 18.17 9.43 52.13
CA GLN A 1088 17.65 8.68 53.28
C GLN A 1088 16.82 9.56 54.22
N GLN A 1089 17.22 10.81 54.39
CA GLN A 1089 16.51 11.82 55.17
C GLN A 1089 16.21 13.02 54.28
N ALA A 1090 15.07 13.68 54.50
CA ALA A 1090 14.77 14.88 53.73
C ALA A 1090 15.78 15.97 54.10
N PRO A 1091 16.21 16.82 53.15
CA PRO A 1091 17.04 17.99 53.46
C PRO A 1091 16.40 18.84 54.55
N SER A 1092 17.21 19.49 55.38
CA SER A 1092 16.68 20.43 56.37
C SER A 1092 15.89 21.54 55.66
N GLU A 1093 14.93 22.16 56.34
CA GLU A 1093 14.10 23.20 55.72
C GLU A 1093 14.94 24.40 55.24
N ALA A 1094 16.04 24.70 55.94
CA ALA A 1094 17.01 25.72 55.54
C ALA A 1094 17.77 25.32 54.26
N ASP A 1095 18.29 24.09 54.19
CA ASP A 1095 19.00 23.61 53.00
C ASP A 1095 18.06 23.53 51.78
N LEU A 1096 16.83 23.06 52.00
CA LEU A 1096 15.82 22.96 50.96
C LEU A 1096 15.49 24.33 50.37
N GLU A 1097 15.39 25.38 51.20
CA GLU A 1097 15.13 26.74 50.72
C GLU A 1097 16.33 27.31 49.94
N GLN A 1098 17.55 26.96 50.34
CA GLN A 1098 18.76 27.30 49.58
C GLN A 1098 18.76 26.65 48.18
N TYR A 1099 18.40 25.36 48.10
CA TYR A 1099 18.28 24.67 46.80
C TYR A 1099 17.17 25.25 45.93
N LYS A 1100 15.98 25.55 46.49
CA LYS A 1100 14.89 26.19 45.74
C LYS A 1100 15.33 27.54 45.17
N LYS A 1101 16.04 28.35 45.95
CA LYS A 1101 16.56 29.63 45.49
C LYS A 1101 17.52 29.42 44.31
N ALA A 1102 18.50 28.54 44.45
CA ALA A 1102 19.45 28.25 43.38
C ALA A 1102 18.77 27.72 42.10
N LEU A 1103 17.77 26.85 42.24
CA LEU A 1103 16.97 26.35 41.11
C LEU A 1103 16.13 27.46 40.46
N THR A 1104 15.54 28.35 41.25
CA THR A 1104 14.77 29.49 40.72
C THR A 1104 15.67 30.47 39.98
N ASP A 1105 16.84 30.78 40.56
CA ASP A 1105 17.85 31.65 39.95
C ASP A 1105 18.39 31.04 38.63
N ALA A 1106 18.43 29.69 38.54
CA ALA A 1106 18.78 28.96 37.32
C ALA A 1106 17.62 28.83 36.30
N GLY A 1107 16.44 29.40 36.59
CA GLY A 1107 15.27 29.38 35.69
C GLY A 1107 14.43 28.09 35.74
N CYS A 1108 14.59 27.25 36.77
CA CYS A 1108 13.88 25.99 36.89
C CYS A 1108 12.42 26.20 37.35
N ASN A 1109 11.49 25.41 36.80
CA ASN A 1109 10.13 25.32 37.30
C ASN A 1109 10.08 24.43 38.56
N LEU A 1110 9.60 24.96 39.70
CA LEU A 1110 9.56 24.22 40.96
C LEU A 1110 8.34 23.29 41.14
N ASN A 1111 7.37 23.29 40.23
CA ASN A 1111 6.17 22.45 40.38
C ASN A 1111 6.46 20.94 40.49
N PRO A 1112 7.39 20.34 39.70
CA PRO A 1112 7.78 18.94 39.88
C PRO A 1112 8.21 18.62 41.31
N LEU A 1113 8.97 19.52 41.93
CA LEU A 1113 9.42 19.36 43.32
C LEU A 1113 8.24 19.41 44.30
N GLN A 1114 7.21 20.22 44.05
CA GLN A 1114 6.03 20.27 44.91
C GLN A 1114 5.31 18.92 44.96
N TYR A 1115 5.13 18.29 43.80
CA TYR A 1115 4.52 16.96 43.71
C TYR A 1115 5.42 15.90 44.35
N ILE A 1116 6.70 15.84 44.00
CA ILE A 1116 7.65 14.85 44.56
C ILE A 1116 7.77 14.98 46.09
N LYS A 1117 7.67 16.20 46.66
CA LYS A 1117 7.62 16.40 48.10
C LYS A 1117 6.41 15.70 48.73
N GLN A 1118 5.22 15.84 48.15
CA GLN A 1118 4.00 15.18 48.62
C GLN A 1118 4.08 13.66 48.47
N TRP A 1119 4.53 13.19 47.30
CA TRP A 1119 4.72 11.77 47.02
C TRP A 1119 5.71 11.12 48.00
N ASN A 1120 6.86 11.74 48.25
CA ASN A 1120 7.89 11.17 49.15
C ASN A 1120 7.40 11.08 50.61
N LEU A 1121 6.57 12.05 51.05
CA LEU A 1121 5.91 11.98 52.36
C LEU A 1121 4.98 10.77 52.45
N LEU A 1122 4.14 10.54 51.43
CA LEU A 1122 3.23 9.40 51.38
C LEU A 1122 3.98 8.06 51.27
N SER A 1123 4.98 7.98 50.39
CA SER A 1123 5.83 6.80 50.17
C SER A 1123 6.54 6.38 51.46
N ARG A 1124 7.10 7.32 52.23
CA ARG A 1124 7.77 7.02 53.51
C ARG A 1124 6.81 6.52 54.59
N VAL A 1125 5.55 6.93 54.56
CA VAL A 1125 4.50 6.45 55.48
C VAL A 1125 4.03 5.04 55.10
N MET A 1126 4.03 4.71 53.80
CA MET A 1126 3.64 3.39 53.29
C MET A 1126 4.80 2.35 53.30
N ASN A 1127 6.06 2.79 53.25
CA ASN A 1127 7.26 1.93 53.13
C ASN A 1127 8.00 1.64 54.45
N THR A 1128 7.34 1.64 55.61
CA THR A 1128 7.95 1.32 56.92
C THR A 1128 8.49 -0.12 57.04
N GLY A 1129 8.50 -0.93 55.97
CA GLY A 1129 8.96 -2.31 55.94
C GLY A 1129 10.11 -2.66 54.96
N SER A 1130 10.65 -1.73 54.16
CA SER A 1130 11.62 -2.11 53.10
C SER A 1130 12.80 -1.13 53.01
N GLN A 1131 13.85 -1.38 53.78
CA GLN A 1131 15.11 -0.64 53.67
C GLN A 1131 15.83 -1.03 52.38
N PHE A 1132 15.87 -0.12 51.41
CA PHE A 1132 16.69 -0.23 50.20
C PHE A 1132 18.18 -0.26 50.57
N VAL A 1133 18.79 -1.43 50.62
CA VAL A 1133 20.25 -1.60 50.73
C VAL A 1133 20.79 -1.94 49.34
N MET A 1134 21.67 -1.10 48.80
CA MET A 1134 22.53 -1.43 47.66
C MET A 1134 23.96 -1.48 48.18
N GLU A 1135 24.64 -2.60 48.00
CA GLU A 1135 25.97 -2.88 48.53
C GLU A 1135 27.02 -2.50 47.46
N GLY A 1136 27.99 -1.65 47.82
CA GLY A 1136 28.96 -1.08 46.89
C GLY A 1136 30.35 -1.72 46.98
N VAL A 1137 31.06 -1.84 45.85
CA VAL A 1137 32.54 -1.79 45.78
C VAL A 1137 33.01 -1.28 44.40
N LYS A 1138 33.99 -0.37 44.46
CA LYS A 1138 34.76 0.36 43.43
C LYS A 1138 35.22 -0.44 42.21
N ASN A 1139 35.02 0.13 41.02
CA ASN A 1139 35.99 0.33 39.92
C ASN A 1139 35.26 1.01 38.73
N LEU A 1140 35.97 1.84 37.95
CA LEU A 1140 35.49 2.61 36.78
C LEU A 1140 35.14 1.73 35.56
N VAL A 1141 34.49 0.60 35.81
CA VAL A 1141 33.80 -0.25 34.83
C VAL A 1141 32.42 -0.49 35.43
N LEU A 1142 31.38 0.01 34.74
CA LEU A 1142 29.97 -0.11 35.12
C LEU A 1142 29.65 -1.56 35.52
N LYS A 1143 29.47 -1.85 36.81
CA LYS A 1143 28.82 -3.10 37.23
C LYS A 1143 27.31 -2.89 37.15
N GLN A 1144 26.65 -3.68 36.32
CA GLN A 1144 25.19 -3.71 36.18
C GLN A 1144 24.52 -3.91 37.55
N GLN A 1145 23.89 -2.87 38.09
CA GLN A 1145 22.99 -2.98 39.23
C GLN A 1145 21.58 -3.27 38.70
N ASN A 1146 20.87 -4.20 39.34
CA ASN A 1146 19.50 -4.50 39.00
C ASN A 1146 18.59 -3.37 39.53
N LEU A 1147 17.89 -2.70 38.63
CA LEU A 1147 16.88 -1.69 38.96
C LEU A 1147 15.68 -2.32 39.70
N PRO A 1148 14.83 -1.53 40.38
CA PRO A 1148 13.70 -2.05 41.16
C PRO A 1148 12.81 -3.01 40.38
N VAL A 1149 12.44 -2.65 39.14
CA VAL A 1149 11.65 -3.49 38.24
C VAL A 1149 12.32 -4.84 37.96
N THR A 1150 13.62 -4.84 37.66
CA THR A 1150 14.43 -6.04 37.42
C THR A 1150 14.54 -6.92 38.65
N ARG A 1151 14.67 -6.33 39.85
CA ARG A 1151 14.69 -7.07 41.12
C ARG A 1151 13.37 -7.77 41.42
N ILE A 1152 12.26 -7.06 41.25
CA ILE A 1152 10.91 -7.62 41.43
C ILE A 1152 10.70 -8.79 40.48
N LEU A 1153 11.10 -8.62 39.22
CA LEU A 1153 11.06 -9.68 38.24
C LEU A 1153 11.92 -10.88 38.65
N ASP A 1154 13.20 -10.69 39.01
CA ASP A 1154 14.08 -11.80 39.44
C ASP A 1154 13.48 -12.56 40.63
N ASN A 1155 12.91 -11.86 41.61
CA ASN A 1155 12.27 -12.51 42.76
C ASN A 1155 11.06 -13.35 42.34
N LEU A 1156 10.15 -12.80 41.54
CA LEU A 1156 8.93 -13.47 41.11
C LEU A 1156 9.18 -14.60 40.11
N MET A 1157 10.11 -14.39 39.17
CA MET A 1157 10.48 -15.37 38.15
C MET A 1157 11.22 -16.56 38.76
N GLU A 1158 12.05 -16.34 39.78
CA GLU A 1158 12.77 -17.39 40.52
C GLU A 1158 11.97 -17.97 41.70
N MET A 1159 10.77 -17.44 41.98
CA MET A 1159 9.94 -17.80 43.15
C MET A 1159 10.68 -17.66 44.49
N LYS A 1160 11.57 -16.66 44.59
CA LYS A 1160 12.29 -16.31 45.83
C LYS A 1160 11.34 -15.60 46.79
N SER A 1161 11.41 -15.95 48.07
CA SER A 1161 10.71 -15.18 49.10
C SER A 1161 11.47 -13.88 49.33
N ASN A 1162 10.75 -12.77 49.26
CA ASN A 1162 11.29 -11.44 49.47
C ASN A 1162 10.16 -10.57 50.02
N PRO A 1163 10.37 -9.83 51.13
CA PRO A 1163 9.34 -8.95 51.71
C PRO A 1163 8.69 -7.99 50.69
N GLU A 1164 9.44 -7.58 49.66
CA GLU A 1164 8.96 -6.68 48.60
C GLU A 1164 7.95 -7.35 47.66
N THR A 1165 8.00 -8.67 47.49
CA THR A 1165 7.19 -9.42 46.51
C THR A 1165 6.26 -10.47 47.13
N ASP A 1166 6.40 -10.76 48.43
CA ASP A 1166 5.62 -11.79 49.12
C ASP A 1166 4.11 -11.45 49.14
N ASP A 1167 3.76 -10.15 49.19
CA ASP A 1167 2.37 -9.68 49.22
C ASP A 1167 1.71 -9.55 47.83
N TYR A 1168 2.47 -9.80 46.74
CA TYR A 1168 1.93 -9.71 45.39
C TYR A 1168 0.77 -10.70 45.19
N ARG A 1169 -0.32 -10.23 44.57
CA ARG A 1169 -1.48 -11.07 44.25
C ARG A 1169 -1.13 -12.10 43.17
N TYR A 1170 -1.84 -13.22 43.17
CA TYR A 1170 -1.70 -14.28 42.20
C TYR A 1170 -3.04 -14.46 41.47
N PHE A 1171 -3.05 -14.30 40.16
CA PHE A 1171 -4.21 -14.63 39.35
C PHE A 1171 -3.86 -15.71 38.33
N ASP A 1172 -4.70 -16.73 38.26
CA ASP A 1172 -4.62 -17.76 37.23
C ASP A 1172 -5.91 -17.81 36.40
N PRO A 1173 -5.93 -17.17 35.21
CA PRO A 1173 -7.09 -17.15 34.32
C PRO A 1173 -7.58 -18.54 33.86
N LYS A 1174 -6.74 -19.58 33.87
CA LYS A 1174 -7.15 -20.95 33.47
C LYS A 1174 -7.87 -21.70 34.59
N MET A 1175 -7.77 -21.26 35.84
CA MET A 1175 -8.43 -21.92 36.97
C MET A 1175 -9.91 -21.51 37.07
N LEU A 1176 -10.84 -22.37 36.68
CA LEU A 1176 -12.29 -22.06 36.63
C LEU A 1176 -12.94 -21.71 37.99
N ARG A 1177 -12.31 -22.10 39.11
CA ARG A 1177 -12.73 -21.75 40.47
C ARG A 1177 -11.68 -20.82 41.09
N GLY A 1178 -12.01 -19.53 41.20
CA GLY A 1178 -11.17 -18.53 41.83
C GLY A 1178 -11.07 -18.78 43.34
N ASN A 1179 -10.02 -19.45 43.77
CA ASN A 1179 -9.52 -19.31 45.13
C ASN A 1179 -8.35 -18.33 45.10
N ASP A 1180 -8.63 -17.03 44.97
CA ASP A 1180 -8.53 -16.12 46.10
C ASP A 1180 -7.18 -15.81 46.74
N SER A 1181 -6.17 -16.71 46.72
CA SER A 1181 -5.03 -16.56 47.67
C SER A 1181 -3.86 -17.55 47.63
N SER A 1182 -3.92 -18.73 47.01
CA SER A 1182 -2.81 -19.68 47.17
C SER A 1182 -1.98 -19.87 45.89
N VAL A 1183 -0.80 -19.23 45.87
CA VAL A 1183 0.29 -19.63 44.97
C VAL A 1183 0.46 -21.15 45.10
N PRO A 1184 0.49 -21.92 43.99
CA PRO A 1184 0.68 -23.37 44.05
C PRO A 1184 1.90 -23.71 44.90
N ARG A 1185 1.78 -24.73 45.79
CA ARG A 1185 2.90 -25.16 46.66
C ARG A 1185 4.15 -25.59 45.87
N ASN A 1186 4.00 -25.88 44.57
CA ASN A 1186 5.07 -26.32 43.69
C ASN A 1186 5.78 -25.09 43.07
N LYS A 1187 6.95 -24.73 43.63
CA LYS A 1187 7.73 -23.54 43.27
C LYS A 1187 8.67 -23.80 42.09
N ASN A 1188 8.13 -24.10 40.91
CA ASN A 1188 8.97 -24.13 39.71
C ASN A 1188 9.23 -22.69 39.24
N PRO A 1189 10.50 -22.31 38.99
CA PRO A 1189 10.81 -21.04 38.36
C PRO A 1189 10.14 -20.90 36.99
N PHE A 1190 9.79 -19.68 36.63
CA PHE A 1190 9.31 -19.35 35.29
C PHE A 1190 10.49 -19.23 34.32
N GLN A 1191 10.35 -19.83 33.14
CA GLN A 1191 11.28 -19.60 32.02
C GLN A 1191 10.96 -18.31 31.27
N GLU A 1192 9.71 -17.86 31.32
CA GLU A 1192 9.20 -16.81 30.46
C GLU A 1192 8.44 -15.79 31.28
N ALA A 1193 8.76 -14.50 31.11
CA ALA A 1193 8.08 -13.45 31.83
C ALA A 1193 7.85 -12.19 30.97
N ILE A 1194 6.75 -11.50 31.26
CA ILE A 1194 6.37 -10.22 30.69
C ILE A 1194 6.28 -9.25 31.85
N VAL A 1195 7.02 -8.14 31.77
CA VAL A 1195 6.91 -7.06 32.75
C VAL A 1195 6.19 -5.91 32.11
N PHE A 1196 5.10 -5.45 32.72
CA PHE A 1196 4.33 -4.33 32.22
C PHE A 1196 4.24 -3.21 33.26
N VAL A 1197 4.72 -2.01 32.91
CA VAL A 1197 4.69 -0.84 33.78
C VAL A 1197 3.49 0.07 33.49
N VAL A 1198 2.60 0.17 34.48
CA VAL A 1198 1.44 1.08 34.48
C VAL A 1198 1.92 2.49 34.89
N GLY A 1199 1.56 3.49 34.09
CA GLY A 1199 2.05 4.87 34.27
C GLY A 1199 3.36 5.15 33.52
N GLY A 1200 3.70 4.31 32.54
CA GLY A 1200 4.74 4.54 31.56
C GLY A 1200 6.13 3.98 31.90
N GLY A 1201 6.96 3.86 30.87
CA GLY A 1201 8.24 3.16 30.84
C GLY A 1201 9.33 3.97 30.14
N ASN A 1202 10.55 3.44 30.17
CA ASN A 1202 11.72 4.08 29.55
C ASN A 1202 12.76 3.05 29.08
N TYR A 1203 13.67 3.47 28.20
CA TYR A 1203 14.70 2.60 27.63
C TYR A 1203 15.77 2.15 28.65
N ILE A 1204 15.93 2.83 29.79
CA ILE A 1204 16.91 2.46 30.83
C ILE A 1204 16.45 1.15 31.49
N GLU A 1205 15.17 1.06 31.84
CA GLU A 1205 14.58 -0.15 32.41
C GLU A 1205 14.62 -1.31 31.43
N TYR A 1206 14.23 -1.05 30.18
CA TYR A 1206 14.33 -2.03 29.10
C TYR A 1206 15.76 -2.58 28.98
N GLN A 1207 16.76 -1.70 28.87
CA GLN A 1207 18.15 -2.11 28.74
C GLN A 1207 18.65 -2.88 29.96
N ASN A 1208 18.21 -2.51 31.17
CA ASN A 1208 18.56 -3.24 32.40
C ASN A 1208 17.99 -4.67 32.41
N LEU A 1209 16.77 -4.87 31.90
CA LEU A 1209 16.16 -6.20 31.73
C LEU A 1209 16.88 -7.03 30.66
N VAL A 1210 17.22 -6.41 29.52
CA VAL A 1210 18.01 -7.03 28.45
C VAL A 1210 19.37 -7.50 28.97
N ASP A 1211 20.02 -6.69 29.80
CA ASP A 1211 21.31 -7.03 30.38
C ASP A 1211 21.19 -8.12 31.46
N TYR A 1212 20.15 -8.07 32.29
CA TYR A 1212 19.83 -9.12 33.25
C TYR A 1212 19.61 -10.49 32.57
N ILE A 1213 18.90 -10.53 31.43
CA ILE A 1213 18.57 -11.79 30.75
C ILE A 1213 19.76 -12.39 30.02
N LYS A 1214 20.69 -11.57 29.49
CA LYS A 1214 21.95 -12.06 28.87
C LYS A 1214 22.75 -12.97 29.81
N GLY A 1215 22.65 -12.76 31.12
CA GLY A 1215 23.29 -13.58 32.15
C GLY A 1215 22.53 -14.85 32.55
N LYS A 1216 21.33 -15.11 32.01
CA LYS A 1216 20.42 -16.19 32.43
C LYS A 1216 20.10 -17.12 31.24
N GLN A 1217 20.62 -18.35 31.28
CA GLN A 1217 20.38 -19.34 30.22
C GLN A 1217 18.95 -19.88 30.25
N GLY A 1218 18.31 -19.98 29.09
CA GLY A 1218 16.99 -20.61 28.92
C GLY A 1218 15.82 -19.78 29.48
N LYS A 1219 16.03 -18.48 29.69
CA LYS A 1219 15.01 -17.54 30.17
C LYS A 1219 14.77 -16.44 29.14
N HIS A 1220 13.52 -15.99 29.06
CA HIS A 1220 13.09 -14.94 28.15
C HIS A 1220 12.23 -13.90 28.88
N ILE A 1221 12.48 -12.63 28.58
CA ILE A 1221 11.77 -11.49 29.16
C ILE A 1221 11.27 -10.60 28.03
N LEU A 1222 10.04 -10.12 28.15
CA LEU A 1222 9.49 -9.07 27.29
C LEU A 1222 9.03 -7.89 28.16
N TYR A 1223 9.42 -6.68 27.79
CA TYR A 1223 9.09 -5.46 28.50
C TYR A 1223 7.92 -4.73 27.84
N GLY A 1224 7.03 -4.18 28.63
CA GLY A 1224 5.93 -3.34 28.15
C GLY A 1224 5.61 -2.19 29.07
N CYS A 1225 4.99 -1.16 28.52
CA CYS A 1225 4.53 -0.02 29.30
C CYS A 1225 3.31 0.67 28.65
N SER A 1226 2.56 1.43 29.46
CA SER A 1226 1.39 2.17 28.97
C SER A 1226 1.77 3.28 27.98
N GLU A 1227 2.83 4.02 28.30
CA GLU A 1227 3.46 5.07 27.50
C GLU A 1227 4.99 4.87 27.55
N LEU A 1228 5.71 5.12 26.46
CA LEU A 1228 7.16 5.24 26.50
C LEU A 1228 7.53 6.73 26.50
N PHE A 1229 8.21 7.18 27.55
CA PHE A 1229 8.54 8.59 27.71
C PHE A 1229 10.03 8.80 27.99
N ASN A 1230 10.53 10.00 27.64
CA ASN A 1230 11.85 10.46 28.06
C ASN A 1230 11.76 11.36 29.31
N ALA A 1231 12.90 11.74 29.88
CA ALA A 1231 12.95 12.50 31.11
C ALA A 1231 12.22 13.85 31.01
N THR A 1232 12.34 14.54 29.87
CA THR A 1232 11.63 15.79 29.59
C THR A 1232 10.12 15.64 29.64
N GLN A 1233 9.60 14.60 28.98
CA GLN A 1233 8.17 14.28 29.00
C GLN A 1233 7.69 13.94 30.41
N PHE A 1234 8.50 13.18 31.18
CA PHE A 1234 8.15 12.83 32.55
C PHE A 1234 8.14 14.04 33.49
N ILE A 1235 9.15 14.91 33.43
CA ILE A 1235 9.20 16.16 34.20
C ILE A 1235 7.98 17.03 33.90
N LYS A 1236 7.55 17.09 32.65
CA LYS A 1236 6.34 17.82 32.27
C LYS A 1236 5.09 17.24 32.97
N GLN A 1237 4.96 15.92 33.02
CA GLN A 1237 3.87 15.25 33.76
C GLN A 1237 3.93 15.58 35.27
N LEU A 1238 5.11 15.49 35.89
CA LEU A 1238 5.30 15.85 37.31
C LEU A 1238 5.01 17.35 37.58
N SER A 1239 5.40 18.22 36.65
CA SER A 1239 5.12 19.66 36.73
C SER A 1239 3.63 19.95 36.74
N GLN A 1240 2.87 19.27 35.89
CA GLN A 1240 1.41 19.42 35.81
C GLN A 1240 0.72 18.87 37.07
N LEU A 1241 1.21 17.77 37.64
CA LEU A 1241 0.69 17.25 38.91
C LEU A 1241 1.02 18.15 40.12
N GLY A 1242 2.10 18.94 40.03
CA GLY A 1242 2.47 19.93 41.03
C GLY A 1242 1.77 21.28 40.89
N GLN A 1243 0.97 21.50 39.84
CA GLN A 1243 0.16 22.71 39.69
C GLN A 1243 -1.05 22.63 40.63
N LYS A 1244 -1.23 23.66 41.45
CA LYS A 1244 -2.40 23.80 42.33
C LYS A 1244 -3.57 24.47 41.63
#